data_AF-A0A4T2H164-F1
#
_entry.id   AF-A0A4T2H164-F1
#
_cell.length_a   1.000
_cell.length_b   1.000
_cell.length_c   1.000
_cell.angle_alpha   90.00
_cell.angle_beta   90.00
_cell.angle_gamma   90.00
#
_symmetry.space_group_name_H-M   'P 1'
#
loop_
_entity.id
_entity.type
_entity.pdbx_description
1 polymer ?
#
loop_
_entity_poly.entity_id
_entity_poly.type
_entity_poly.pdbx_seq_one_letter_code
_entity_poly.pdbx_strand_id
1 'polypeptide(L)'
;MANELQPLSLLFQNRLFRIPDYQRGYAWQQSQLTDFWDDLVNLQEGRYHYTGLLSLKNLKSSETTSWGSDLWMESKGFKPCHIVDGQQRLTTFVILLNEIVEYSRILKENGGLSDRDIVLGYETLEDVVAKYICQHRPPNKQITTYLFGYEVDNPSSDYLQYKIFNEPYSGTVNETYYTRNLKFAKNFFRENLTALYESEGMDGINELYLKLTQRLMFNIHEIDDDYDVFVAFETMNNRGKKLTNLELLKNRLIYLTTLYPESKFDKMDKENLRKQINDTWKEVYFQLGRNEKTPLSDDDFLRAHWIVYFAYSRRKGDDYIHFLLNKFSAKNIFEKKTVAVADDSLTVVSVTDYDSDTDIEDESGEVETVEVSKLEHGEILDYANSLKNMAKYWYDTFFPFQSENLSDDEKVWVDRLNRIGIGHFRPLIMAVISRRDLKPEKRIELYTAVERFIFICFRLGYFNATFRSSEYYRASRSIYLKEMDIDDLINDINETTDANIEYALPNFITKIEKHFDNKGGFYYWNSIKYFLYEYEYQLAKKNNLDKVSWEMFTKTEKDKVSIEHILPQTPSRFYWRNQFRQFSGEEIELLSCTLGNLLPLSQSINSALQNDSFEDKKTSKNGGRRGYQNGSHSEIEVAKESDWTADRIYQRSKKLLEFMENRWKFSFTSEQMNKLIYVTWVNDGRAVPAPLSEESEKPADSSSKGKQPSKPVGDLGELQLKFWSSFVEYCKEEGRDTDIALRKPLAQNWYDIPVNGSDYHLSYTVTRSKYLSLLIYVYNKEAFERLESKKNKIEEIFGNKLDWYSSREGSEAKRIIYKREADVFNPSKQEEYFAWMIDKCDELSNALVQVGEMDEEPKEKDKFSKLNQYLENCGKTELTLTFTDIEAIIGCNLCKSAYNYSAYWTPSPTHTMPNAILAAGFKVVSVDLHSNTLLLRKQ
;
A
#
# COMPACT_ATOMS: atom_id res chain seq x y z
N MET A 1 -41.35 -14.69 17.84
CA MET A 1 -41.58 -13.61 16.85
C MET A 1 -40.47 -12.60 17.09
N ALA A 2 -39.53 -12.28 16.21
CA ALA A 2 -39.59 -12.11 14.76
C ALA A 2 -38.25 -12.54 14.12
N ASN A 3 -38.33 -13.17 12.95
CA ASN A 3 -37.18 -13.51 12.10
C ASN A 3 -37.43 -12.95 10.69
N GLU A 4 -38.12 -11.80 10.63
CA GLU A 4 -38.50 -11.14 9.39
C GLU A 4 -37.50 -10.05 9.04
N LEU A 5 -37.11 -10.03 7.76
CA LEU A 5 -36.26 -9.00 7.21
C LEU A 5 -36.96 -7.64 7.26
N GLN A 6 -36.30 -6.62 7.78
CA GLN A 6 -36.87 -5.27 7.92
C GLN A 6 -36.10 -4.23 7.08
N PRO A 7 -36.80 -3.33 6.38
CA PRO A 7 -36.17 -2.20 5.70
C PRO A 7 -35.75 -1.12 6.71
N LEU A 8 -34.85 -0.23 6.28
CA LEU A 8 -34.39 0.90 7.10
C LEU A 8 -35.54 1.80 7.57
N SER A 9 -36.55 2.02 6.72
CA SER A 9 -37.73 2.80 7.02
C SER A 9 -38.54 2.28 8.21
N LEU A 10 -38.50 0.97 8.46
CA LEU A 10 -39.15 0.34 9.62
C LEU A 10 -38.20 0.34 10.83
N LEU A 11 -36.90 0.15 10.61
CA LEU A 11 -35.88 0.14 11.66
C LEU A 11 -35.84 1.46 12.45
N PHE A 12 -35.97 2.61 11.77
CA PHE A 12 -35.95 3.93 12.42
C PHE A 12 -37.29 4.34 13.07
N GLN A 13 -38.34 3.51 12.99
CA GLN A 13 -39.60 3.81 13.67
C GLN A 13 -39.47 3.63 15.18
N ASN A 14 -39.61 4.73 15.92
CA ASN A 14 -39.64 4.76 17.40
C ASN A 14 -38.40 4.13 18.06
N ARG A 15 -37.21 4.26 17.46
CA ARG A 15 -35.94 3.82 18.06
C ARG A 15 -34.92 4.96 18.07
N LEU A 16 -34.17 5.05 19.17
CA LEU A 16 -33.09 6.00 19.35
C LEU A 16 -31.78 5.22 19.49
N PHE A 17 -30.89 5.34 18.51
CA PHE A 17 -29.69 4.52 18.41
C PHE A 17 -28.46 5.24 18.96
N ARG A 18 -27.72 4.57 19.85
CA ARG A 18 -26.39 4.99 20.27
C ARG A 18 -25.37 3.89 20.06
N ILE A 19 -24.20 4.25 19.54
CA ILE A 19 -23.03 3.38 19.51
C ILE A 19 -22.36 3.43 20.89
N PRO A 20 -22.30 2.31 21.63
CA PRO A 20 -21.71 2.26 22.96
C PRO A 20 -20.18 2.42 22.93
N ASP A 21 -19.60 2.74 24.08
CA ASP A 21 -18.18 3.08 24.25
C ASP A 21 -17.19 1.92 24.00
N TYR A 22 -17.60 0.67 24.22
CA TYR A 22 -16.78 -0.51 23.92
C TYR A 22 -16.66 -0.79 22.41
N GLN A 23 -17.50 -0.17 21.60
CA GLN A 23 -17.37 -0.23 20.15
C GLN A 23 -16.32 0.73 19.63
N ARG A 24 -15.69 0.34 18.52
CA ARG A 24 -14.83 1.26 17.76
C ARG A 24 -15.62 2.33 17.02
N GLY A 25 -14.95 3.45 16.72
CA GLY A 25 -15.46 4.47 15.82
C GLY A 25 -15.62 3.98 14.37
N TYR A 26 -15.99 4.89 13.48
CA TYR A 26 -16.18 4.55 12.06
C TYR A 26 -14.87 4.16 11.36
N ALA A 27 -14.84 2.97 10.78
CA ALA A 27 -13.63 2.30 10.30
C ALA A 27 -13.73 1.82 8.85
N TRP A 28 -14.87 1.98 8.16
CA TRP A 28 -14.96 1.68 6.73
C TRP A 28 -14.06 2.61 5.92
N GLN A 29 -13.44 2.04 4.89
CA GLN A 29 -12.55 2.70 3.94
C GLN A 29 -13.14 2.61 2.54
N GLN A 30 -12.41 3.12 1.55
CA GLN A 30 -12.86 3.19 0.15
C GLN A 30 -13.49 1.90 -0.37
N SER A 31 -12.89 0.73 -0.13
CA SER A 31 -13.41 -0.53 -0.67
C SER A 31 -14.81 -0.83 -0.14
N GLN A 32 -15.03 -0.72 1.18
CA GLN A 32 -16.35 -0.99 1.78
C GLN A 32 -17.40 0.04 1.33
N LEU A 33 -17.00 1.30 1.17
CA LEU A 33 -17.87 2.35 0.67
C LEU A 33 -18.26 2.13 -0.80
N THR A 34 -17.32 1.66 -1.61
CA THR A 34 -17.55 1.31 -3.02
C THR A 34 -18.50 0.13 -3.11
N ASP A 35 -18.25 -0.96 -2.36
CA ASP A 35 -19.13 -2.12 -2.32
C ASP A 35 -20.55 -1.73 -1.90
N PHE A 36 -20.70 -0.90 -0.85
CA PHE A 36 -21.99 -0.42 -0.38
C PHE A 36 -22.74 0.44 -1.41
N TRP A 37 -22.01 1.32 -2.11
CA TRP A 37 -22.57 2.15 -3.17
C TRP A 37 -22.99 1.30 -4.38
N ASP A 38 -22.15 0.36 -4.79
CA ASP A 38 -22.43 -0.55 -5.90
C ASP A 38 -23.63 -1.45 -5.61
N ASP A 39 -23.76 -1.95 -4.37
CA ASP A 39 -24.91 -2.74 -3.93
C ASP A 39 -26.23 -1.96 -4.04
N LEU A 40 -26.20 -0.64 -3.83
CA LEU A 40 -27.36 0.25 -3.98
C LEU A 40 -27.67 0.55 -5.45
N VAL A 41 -26.68 1.03 -6.20
CA VAL A 41 -26.89 1.48 -7.59
C VAL A 41 -27.26 0.30 -8.49
N ASN A 42 -26.61 -0.86 -8.32
CA ASN A 42 -26.88 -2.06 -9.12
C ASN A 42 -28.11 -2.85 -8.66
N LEU A 43 -28.83 -2.40 -7.63
CA LEU A 43 -30.04 -3.07 -7.18
C LEU A 43 -31.15 -2.91 -8.22
N GLN A 44 -31.54 -4.03 -8.85
CA GLN A 44 -32.60 -4.05 -9.85
C GLN A 44 -33.97 -3.75 -9.24
N GLU A 45 -34.83 -3.12 -10.04
CA GLU A 45 -36.20 -2.80 -9.66
C GLU A 45 -36.97 -4.06 -9.21
N GLY A 46 -37.77 -3.92 -8.15
CA GLY A 46 -38.56 -5.02 -7.57
C GLY A 46 -37.77 -6.05 -6.77
N ARG A 47 -36.44 -5.95 -6.67
CA ARG A 47 -35.61 -6.82 -5.82
C ARG A 47 -35.28 -6.17 -4.48
N TYR A 48 -34.93 -7.03 -3.53
CA TYR A 48 -34.43 -6.65 -2.21
C TYR A 48 -32.97 -7.10 -2.08
N HIS A 49 -32.16 -6.30 -1.40
CA HIS A 49 -30.78 -6.66 -1.09
C HIS A 49 -30.66 -6.97 0.40
N TYR A 50 -29.98 -8.08 0.72
CA TYR A 50 -29.74 -8.48 2.11
C TYR A 50 -28.47 -7.82 2.65
N THR A 51 -28.64 -6.87 3.57
CA THR A 51 -27.56 -6.06 4.14
C THR A 51 -26.97 -6.66 5.42
N GLY A 52 -27.40 -7.86 5.81
CA GLY A 52 -26.86 -8.60 6.96
C GLY A 52 -27.65 -8.42 8.26
N LEU A 53 -27.07 -8.93 9.35
CA LEU A 53 -27.63 -8.90 10.71
C LEU A 53 -27.34 -7.57 11.41
N LEU A 54 -28.31 -7.02 12.14
CA LEU A 54 -28.14 -5.95 13.12
C LEU A 54 -28.49 -6.51 14.50
N SER A 55 -27.60 -6.30 15.46
CA SER A 55 -27.84 -6.72 16.84
C SER A 55 -27.97 -5.52 17.75
N LEU A 56 -29.10 -5.44 18.43
CA LEU A 56 -29.51 -4.29 19.21
C LEU A 56 -29.76 -4.73 20.65
N LYS A 57 -29.31 -3.94 21.61
CA LYS A 57 -29.72 -4.07 23.01
C LYS A 57 -30.68 -2.93 23.34
N ASN A 58 -31.90 -3.26 23.76
CA ASN A 58 -32.82 -2.28 24.30
C ASN A 58 -32.35 -1.88 25.70
N LEU A 59 -32.39 -0.58 26.02
CA LEU A 59 -31.95 -0.07 27.31
C LEU A 59 -33.14 0.22 28.23
N LYS A 60 -32.93 -0.01 29.53
CA LYS A 60 -33.85 0.44 30.58
C LYS A 60 -33.63 1.91 30.89
N SER A 61 -34.64 2.58 31.45
CA SER A 61 -34.54 3.99 31.86
C SER A 61 -33.42 4.26 32.89
N SER A 62 -32.97 3.24 33.64
CA SER A 62 -31.81 3.34 34.53
C SER A 62 -30.47 3.43 33.81
N GLU A 63 -30.39 2.93 32.57
CA GLU A 63 -29.19 2.88 31.73
C GLU A 63 -29.07 4.11 30.80
N THR A 64 -30.15 4.88 30.62
CA THR A 64 -30.18 6.05 29.72
C THR A 64 -29.95 7.39 30.42
N THR A 65 -29.73 7.39 31.74
CA THR A 65 -29.60 8.61 32.55
C THR A 65 -28.49 9.55 32.06
N SER A 66 -27.45 9.01 31.42
CA SER A 66 -26.34 9.76 30.81
C SER A 66 -26.70 10.45 29.49
N TRP A 67 -27.83 10.13 28.86
CA TRP A 67 -28.23 10.69 27.55
C TRP A 67 -28.79 12.12 27.65
N GLY A 68 -28.89 12.66 28.86
CA GLY A 68 -29.09 14.09 29.12
C GLY A 68 -30.30 14.67 28.39
N SER A 69 -30.03 15.59 27.47
CA SER A 69 -31.09 16.31 26.74
C SER A 69 -31.93 15.43 25.82
N ASP A 70 -31.48 14.22 25.46
CA ASP A 70 -32.19 13.32 24.53
C ASP A 70 -33.32 12.51 25.18
N LEU A 71 -33.39 12.47 26.52
CA LEU A 71 -34.37 11.71 27.30
C LEU A 71 -35.84 12.08 27.00
N TRP A 72 -36.11 13.25 26.42
CA TRP A 72 -37.46 13.63 25.99
C TRP A 72 -38.01 12.71 24.89
N MET A 73 -37.13 12.09 24.09
CA MET A 73 -37.51 11.12 23.07
C MET A 73 -38.05 9.83 23.68
N GLU A 74 -37.46 9.37 24.79
CA GLU A 74 -37.98 8.21 25.54
C GLU A 74 -39.40 8.49 26.04
N SER A 75 -39.63 9.69 26.60
CA SER A 75 -40.96 10.14 27.02
C SER A 75 -41.96 10.28 25.84
N LYS A 76 -41.46 10.54 24.63
CA LYS A 76 -42.26 10.56 23.38
C LYS A 76 -42.61 9.15 22.87
N GLY A 77 -42.03 8.09 23.47
CA GLY A 77 -42.27 6.70 23.11
C GLY A 77 -41.19 6.07 22.24
N PHE A 78 -40.03 6.71 22.07
CA PHE A 78 -38.88 6.09 21.40
C PHE A 78 -38.19 5.11 22.35
N LYS A 79 -37.79 3.96 21.80
CA LYS A 79 -37.01 2.94 22.51
C LYS A 79 -35.52 3.26 22.40
N PRO A 80 -34.80 3.49 23.51
CA PRO A 80 -33.36 3.65 23.49
C PRO A 80 -32.67 2.31 23.20
N CYS A 81 -31.77 2.28 22.22
CA CYS A 81 -31.09 1.08 21.77
C CYS A 81 -29.58 1.30 21.63
N HIS A 82 -28.78 0.38 22.19
CA HIS A 82 -27.36 0.24 21.83
C HIS A 82 -27.19 -0.67 20.62
N ILE A 83 -26.29 -0.27 19.73
CA ILE A 83 -25.91 -1.09 18.56
C ILE A 83 -24.72 -1.97 18.93
N VAL A 84 -24.96 -3.28 19.01
CA VAL A 84 -23.94 -4.29 19.37
C VAL A 84 -23.25 -4.87 18.14
N ASP A 85 -23.98 -5.04 17.04
CA ASP A 85 -23.42 -5.38 15.72
C ASP A 85 -24.11 -4.60 14.60
N GLY A 86 -23.35 -4.30 13.54
CA GLY A 86 -23.83 -3.55 12.38
C GLY A 86 -23.63 -2.05 12.46
N GLN A 87 -22.91 -1.55 13.46
CA GLN A 87 -22.65 -0.13 13.65
C GLN A 87 -22.03 0.56 12.43
N GLN A 88 -21.09 -0.09 11.73
CA GLN A 88 -20.41 0.48 10.57
C GLN A 88 -21.36 0.64 9.38
N ARG A 89 -22.22 -0.37 9.18
CA ARG A 89 -23.29 -0.32 8.18
C ARG A 89 -24.22 0.85 8.51
N LEU A 90 -24.83 0.85 9.69
CA LEU A 90 -25.82 1.86 10.07
C LEU A 90 -25.26 3.29 10.07
N THR A 91 -24.00 3.48 10.48
CA THR A 91 -23.32 4.78 10.33
C THR A 91 -23.25 5.22 8.88
N THR A 92 -22.86 4.32 7.97
CA THR A 92 -22.76 4.61 6.52
C THR A 92 -24.12 4.98 5.93
N PHE A 93 -25.18 4.27 6.30
CA PHE A 93 -26.55 4.60 5.92
C PHE A 93 -26.92 6.02 6.30
N VAL A 94 -26.65 6.38 7.56
CA VAL A 94 -27.01 7.69 8.09
C VAL A 94 -26.17 8.81 7.46
N ILE A 95 -24.90 8.56 7.15
CA ILE A 95 -24.06 9.51 6.38
C ILE A 95 -24.66 9.71 4.99
N LEU A 96 -24.96 8.64 4.25
CA LEU A 96 -25.52 8.76 2.89
C LEU A 96 -26.89 9.44 2.90
N LEU A 97 -27.78 9.09 3.84
CA LEU A 97 -29.08 9.76 3.99
C LEU A 97 -28.91 11.25 4.25
N ASN A 98 -28.01 11.63 5.16
CA ASN A 98 -27.72 13.03 5.43
C ASN A 98 -27.16 13.73 4.18
N GLU A 99 -26.27 13.09 3.45
CA GLU A 99 -25.72 13.66 2.21
C GLU A 99 -26.77 13.80 1.11
N ILE A 100 -27.71 12.86 0.96
CA ILE A 100 -28.85 13.00 0.03
C ILE A 100 -29.70 14.23 0.42
N VAL A 101 -29.99 14.40 1.71
CA VAL A 101 -30.74 15.57 2.22
C VAL A 101 -30.00 16.87 1.92
N GLU A 102 -28.74 16.95 2.32
CA GLU A 102 -27.91 18.14 2.14
C GLU A 102 -27.66 18.46 0.67
N TYR A 103 -27.48 17.43 -0.18
CA TYR A 103 -27.35 17.60 -1.61
C TYR A 103 -28.63 18.17 -2.20
N SER A 104 -29.79 17.63 -1.83
CA SER A 104 -31.11 18.11 -2.28
C SER A 104 -31.35 19.58 -1.94
N ARG A 105 -30.91 20.06 -0.77
CA ARG A 105 -31.02 21.47 -0.34
C ARG A 105 -30.22 22.44 -1.21
N ILE A 106 -29.06 22.01 -1.73
CA ILE A 106 -28.16 22.89 -2.48
C ILE A 106 -28.37 22.86 -3.99
N LEU A 107 -29.26 21.99 -4.48
CA LEU A 107 -29.59 21.92 -5.90
C LEU A 107 -30.22 23.22 -6.40
N LYS A 108 -29.86 23.63 -7.62
CA LYS A 108 -30.29 24.91 -8.20
C LYS A 108 -31.81 25.03 -8.30
N GLU A 109 -32.49 23.94 -8.65
CA GLU A 109 -33.95 23.87 -8.76
C GLU A 109 -34.68 23.99 -7.42
N ASN A 110 -34.00 23.65 -6.31
CA ASN A 110 -34.52 23.81 -4.96
C ASN A 110 -34.09 25.14 -4.31
N GLY A 111 -33.43 26.03 -5.08
CA GLY A 111 -32.94 27.31 -4.59
C GLY A 111 -34.06 28.17 -4.02
N GLY A 112 -33.97 28.47 -2.71
CA GLY A 112 -34.95 29.31 -2.01
C GLY A 112 -36.21 28.58 -1.53
N LEU A 113 -36.33 27.28 -1.76
CA LEU A 113 -37.39 26.44 -1.18
C LEU A 113 -37.07 26.09 0.28
N SER A 114 -38.11 25.87 1.07
CA SER A 114 -37.97 25.32 2.42
C SER A 114 -37.99 23.79 2.39
N ASP A 115 -37.54 23.14 3.46
CA ASP A 115 -37.60 21.67 3.59
C ASP A 115 -39.02 21.08 3.44
N ARG A 116 -40.07 21.90 3.58
CA ARG A 116 -41.48 21.49 3.38
C ARG A 116 -41.86 21.36 1.91
N ASP A 117 -41.16 22.08 1.05
CA ASP A 117 -41.48 22.20 -0.36
C ASP A 117 -40.58 21.30 -1.23
N ILE A 118 -39.46 20.83 -0.67
CA ILE A 118 -38.57 19.85 -1.31
C ILE A 118 -39.09 18.44 -1.02
N VAL A 119 -39.24 17.62 -2.05
CA VAL A 119 -39.78 16.26 -1.95
C VAL A 119 -38.71 15.24 -2.35
N LEU A 120 -38.56 14.19 -1.53
CA LEU A 120 -37.75 13.01 -1.83
C LEU A 120 -38.64 11.76 -1.85
N GLY A 121 -38.71 11.12 -3.01
CA GLY A 121 -39.67 10.04 -3.27
C GLY A 121 -41.11 10.52 -3.10
N TYR A 122 -41.70 10.22 -1.93
CA TYR A 122 -43.09 10.58 -1.59
C TYR A 122 -43.20 11.29 -0.23
N GLU A 123 -42.08 11.76 0.33
CA GLU A 123 -42.00 12.43 1.63
C GLU A 123 -41.38 13.83 1.46
N THR A 124 -41.81 14.81 2.26
CA THR A 124 -41.13 16.12 2.28
C THR A 124 -39.77 15.98 2.96
N LEU A 125 -38.84 16.87 2.65
CA LEU A 125 -37.51 16.85 3.27
C LEU A 125 -37.60 17.06 4.80
N GLU A 126 -38.57 17.86 5.29
CA GLU A 126 -38.87 18.01 6.73
C GLU A 126 -39.24 16.65 7.35
N ASP A 127 -40.07 15.85 6.68
CA ASP A 127 -40.47 14.51 7.14
C ASP A 127 -39.28 13.53 7.13
N VAL A 128 -38.48 13.53 6.06
CA VAL A 128 -37.28 12.68 5.94
C VAL A 128 -36.29 12.98 7.07
N VAL A 129 -36.01 14.26 7.33
CA VAL A 129 -35.12 14.70 8.42
C VAL A 129 -35.66 14.27 9.78
N ALA A 130 -36.95 14.49 10.03
CA ALA A 130 -37.60 14.12 11.29
C ALA A 130 -37.62 12.59 11.53
N LYS A 131 -37.65 11.80 10.45
CA LYS A 131 -37.73 10.34 10.50
C LYS A 131 -36.37 9.65 10.64
N TYR A 132 -35.31 10.19 10.05
CA TYR A 132 -34.00 9.51 9.99
C TYR A 132 -32.84 10.26 10.64
N ILE A 133 -32.87 11.60 10.70
CA ILE A 133 -31.72 12.40 11.10
C ILE A 133 -31.89 12.96 12.51
N CYS A 134 -32.81 13.90 12.71
CA CYS A 134 -32.98 14.58 13.99
C CYS A 134 -34.40 15.11 14.24
N GLN A 135 -34.73 15.34 15.50
CA GLN A 135 -35.97 15.98 15.92
C GLN A 135 -35.71 17.11 16.91
N HIS A 136 -36.53 18.16 16.85
CA HIS A 136 -36.45 19.28 17.78
C HIS A 136 -37.55 19.21 18.84
N ARG A 137 -37.18 19.42 20.11
CA ARG A 137 -38.12 19.36 21.23
C ARG A 137 -39.13 20.53 21.17
N PRO A 138 -40.44 20.28 21.05
CA PRO A 138 -41.45 21.33 21.04
C PRO A 138 -41.69 21.92 22.45
N PRO A 139 -42.27 23.13 22.56
CA PRO A 139 -42.65 24.03 21.46
C PRO A 139 -41.51 24.92 20.96
N ASN A 140 -40.48 25.16 21.79
CA ASN A 140 -39.45 26.17 21.52
C ASN A 140 -38.33 25.70 20.58
N LYS A 141 -38.23 24.40 20.30
CA LYS A 141 -37.23 23.80 19.40
C LYS A 141 -35.76 24.09 19.77
N GLN A 142 -35.48 24.33 21.06
CA GLN A 142 -34.12 24.62 21.54
C GLN A 142 -33.22 23.38 21.67
N ILE A 143 -33.81 22.19 21.84
CA ILE A 143 -33.07 20.94 21.98
C ILE A 143 -33.23 20.16 20.68
N THR A 144 -32.11 19.84 20.03
CA THR A 144 -32.03 18.95 18.86
C THR A 144 -31.56 17.60 19.34
N THR A 145 -32.28 16.53 18.97
CA THR A 145 -31.89 15.15 19.27
C THR A 145 -31.71 14.39 17.98
N TYR A 146 -30.50 13.89 17.73
CA TYR A 146 -30.21 13.01 16.60
C TYR A 146 -30.67 11.58 16.90
N LEU A 147 -31.35 10.97 15.93
CA LEU A 147 -31.91 9.62 16.06
C LEU A 147 -30.82 8.53 16.06
N PHE A 148 -29.63 8.88 15.55
CA PHE A 148 -28.46 8.03 15.51
C PHE A 148 -27.24 8.83 15.97
N GLY A 149 -26.40 8.23 16.82
CA GLY A 149 -25.17 8.86 17.27
C GLY A 149 -24.26 7.93 18.05
N TYR A 150 -23.16 8.49 18.56
CA TYR A 150 -22.33 7.83 19.56
C TYR A 150 -22.79 8.24 20.97
N GLU A 151 -22.41 7.45 21.98
CA GLU A 151 -22.46 7.92 23.38
C GLU A 151 -21.65 9.21 23.56
N VAL A 152 -22.07 10.05 24.53
CA VAL A 152 -21.55 11.41 24.73
C VAL A 152 -20.03 11.45 24.92
N ASP A 153 -19.46 10.44 25.60
CA ASP A 153 -18.02 10.37 25.87
C ASP A 153 -17.19 9.83 24.69
N ASN A 154 -17.82 9.47 23.56
CA ASN A 154 -17.10 9.01 22.38
C ASN A 154 -16.49 10.19 21.62
N PRO A 155 -15.19 10.15 21.26
CA PRO A 155 -14.54 11.23 20.49
C PRO A 155 -15.20 11.53 19.14
N SER A 156 -15.92 10.56 18.57
CA SER A 156 -16.61 10.70 17.29
C SER A 156 -18.01 11.32 17.42
N SER A 157 -18.54 11.49 18.65
CA SER A 157 -19.89 12.02 18.89
C SER A 157 -20.02 13.46 18.38
N ASP A 158 -19.17 14.36 18.89
CA ASP A 158 -19.13 15.76 18.47
C ASP A 158 -18.84 15.88 16.97
N TYR A 159 -17.92 15.07 16.45
CA TYR A 159 -17.58 15.12 15.03
C TYR A 159 -18.76 14.71 14.14
N LEU A 160 -19.51 13.68 14.52
CA LEU A 160 -20.70 13.26 13.80
C LEU A 160 -21.76 14.38 13.81
N GLN A 161 -22.04 15.00 14.95
CA GLN A 161 -23.03 16.07 15.06
C GLN A 161 -22.61 17.31 14.25
N TYR A 162 -21.41 17.82 14.50
CA TYR A 162 -20.99 19.13 13.98
C TYR A 162 -20.39 19.07 12.57
N LYS A 163 -19.71 17.99 12.19
CA LYS A 163 -19.02 17.89 10.89
C LYS A 163 -19.74 17.00 9.89
N ILE A 164 -20.50 16.00 10.35
CA ILE A 164 -21.28 15.14 9.45
C ILE A 164 -22.69 15.69 9.28
N PHE A 165 -23.44 15.90 10.36
CA PHE A 165 -24.79 16.48 10.33
C PHE A 165 -24.82 18.01 10.18
N ASN A 166 -23.66 18.66 10.05
CA ASN A 166 -23.52 20.10 9.81
C ASN A 166 -24.18 20.97 10.90
N GLU A 167 -24.23 20.50 12.15
CA GLU A 167 -24.73 21.35 13.24
C GLU A 167 -23.88 22.61 13.41
N PRO A 168 -24.48 23.81 13.43
CA PRO A 168 -23.73 25.05 13.54
C PRO A 168 -23.15 25.24 14.95
N TYR A 169 -22.18 26.16 15.07
CA TYR A 169 -21.64 26.65 16.34
C TYR A 169 -20.85 25.63 17.20
N SER A 170 -20.16 24.68 16.56
CA SER A 170 -19.38 23.65 17.25
C SER A 170 -18.18 24.14 18.08
N GLY A 171 -17.62 25.30 17.74
CA GLY A 171 -16.26 25.63 18.16
C GLY A 171 -15.23 24.64 17.60
N THR A 172 -14.20 24.31 18.39
CA THR A 172 -13.14 23.36 18.00
C THR A 172 -13.61 21.91 18.23
N VAL A 173 -13.54 21.08 17.19
CA VAL A 173 -13.86 19.65 17.26
C VAL A 173 -12.56 18.85 17.12
N ASN A 174 -12.35 17.88 18.02
CA ASN A 174 -11.15 17.05 17.97
C ASN A 174 -11.20 16.05 16.82
N GLU A 175 -10.12 15.97 16.04
CA GLU A 175 -9.97 14.97 14.99
C GLU A 175 -9.18 13.76 15.52
N THR A 176 -9.67 12.58 15.22
CA THR A 176 -9.05 11.28 15.50
C THR A 176 -8.99 10.43 14.22
N TYR A 177 -8.32 9.29 14.30
CA TYR A 177 -8.28 8.30 13.22
C TYR A 177 -9.67 7.97 12.64
N TYR A 178 -10.69 7.78 13.50
CA TYR A 178 -12.04 7.40 13.06
C TYR A 178 -12.82 8.57 12.45
N THR A 179 -12.65 9.78 12.97
CA THR A 179 -13.34 10.96 12.41
C THR A 179 -12.89 11.29 10.99
N ARG A 180 -11.64 10.96 10.65
CA ARG A 180 -11.16 11.07 9.27
C ARG A 180 -11.94 10.15 8.33
N ASN A 181 -12.25 8.93 8.76
CA ASN A 181 -13.05 8.00 7.94
C ASN A 181 -14.50 8.51 7.78
N LEU A 182 -15.07 9.15 8.81
CA LEU A 182 -16.38 9.80 8.70
C LEU A 182 -16.37 10.90 7.62
N LYS A 183 -15.36 11.79 7.68
CA LYS A 183 -15.16 12.85 6.67
C LYS A 183 -14.96 12.28 5.27
N PHE A 184 -14.17 11.21 5.16
CA PHE A 184 -13.93 10.52 3.91
C PHE A 184 -15.22 9.95 3.31
N ALA A 185 -16.04 9.25 4.10
CA ALA A 185 -17.32 8.71 3.64
C ALA A 185 -18.28 9.81 3.19
N LYS A 186 -18.35 10.92 3.94
CA LYS A 186 -19.14 12.10 3.55
C LYS A 186 -18.74 12.64 2.18
N ASN A 187 -17.44 12.87 1.97
CA ASN A 187 -16.93 13.37 0.68
C ASN A 187 -17.17 12.37 -0.46
N PHE A 188 -16.92 11.08 -0.22
CA PHE A 188 -17.16 10.01 -1.19
C PHE A 188 -18.63 10.00 -1.67
N PHE A 189 -19.59 10.07 -0.75
CA PHE A 189 -21.00 10.13 -1.15
C PHE A 189 -21.37 11.44 -1.83
N ARG A 190 -20.79 12.58 -1.42
CA ARG A 190 -21.00 13.86 -2.10
C ARG A 190 -20.56 13.81 -3.57
N GLU A 191 -19.39 13.24 -3.83
CA GLU A 191 -18.84 13.05 -5.18
C GLU A 191 -19.75 12.13 -6.01
N ASN A 192 -20.15 10.99 -5.45
CA ASN A 192 -21.02 10.03 -6.15
C ASN A 192 -22.44 10.57 -6.40
N LEU A 193 -23.03 11.31 -5.45
CA LEU A 193 -24.33 11.97 -5.64
C LEU A 193 -24.24 13.03 -6.74
N THR A 194 -23.11 13.74 -6.83
CA THR A 194 -22.88 14.71 -7.91
C THR A 194 -22.84 14.01 -9.27
N ALA A 195 -22.08 12.92 -9.39
CA ALA A 195 -22.03 12.14 -10.62
C ALA A 195 -23.40 11.56 -11.00
N LEU A 196 -24.15 11.03 -10.03
CA LEU A 196 -25.48 10.47 -10.25
C LEU A 196 -26.50 11.53 -10.69
N TYR A 197 -26.46 12.72 -10.08
CA TYR A 197 -27.32 13.83 -10.48
C TYR A 197 -26.97 14.35 -11.87
N GLU A 198 -25.68 14.41 -12.23
CA GLU A 198 -25.26 14.81 -13.58
C GLU A 198 -25.72 13.82 -14.66
N SER A 199 -25.82 12.52 -14.34
CA SER A 199 -26.27 11.49 -15.27
C SER A 199 -27.79 11.30 -15.32
N GLU A 200 -28.46 11.32 -14.17
CA GLU A 200 -29.86 10.88 -14.01
C GLU A 200 -30.77 11.95 -13.38
N GLY A 201 -30.23 13.12 -13.01
CA GLY A 201 -30.99 14.20 -12.40
C GLY A 201 -31.62 13.82 -11.06
N MET A 202 -32.73 14.49 -10.71
CA MET A 202 -33.47 14.20 -9.47
C MET A 202 -34.11 12.81 -9.45
N ASP A 203 -34.40 12.22 -10.61
CA ASP A 203 -35.00 10.90 -10.68
C ASP A 203 -34.03 9.85 -10.12
N GLY A 204 -32.74 9.92 -10.47
CA GLY A 204 -31.71 9.04 -9.91
C GLY A 204 -31.52 9.22 -8.40
N ILE A 205 -31.56 10.47 -7.91
CA ILE A 205 -31.49 10.76 -6.46
C ILE A 205 -32.70 10.18 -5.72
N ASN A 206 -33.90 10.33 -6.28
CA ASN A 206 -35.13 9.77 -5.73
C ASN A 206 -35.10 8.24 -5.72
N GLU A 207 -34.65 7.61 -6.80
CA GLU A 207 -34.52 6.15 -6.87
C GLU A 207 -33.53 5.62 -5.83
N LEU A 208 -32.37 6.28 -5.70
CA LEU A 208 -31.37 5.95 -4.69
C LEU A 208 -31.94 6.07 -3.27
N TYR A 209 -32.67 7.15 -2.96
CA TYR A 209 -33.34 7.34 -1.67
C TYR A 209 -34.33 6.19 -1.37
N LEU A 210 -35.15 5.81 -2.35
CA LEU A 210 -36.11 4.71 -2.20
C LEU A 210 -35.41 3.35 -2.01
N LYS A 211 -34.35 3.07 -2.78
CA LYS A 211 -33.54 1.86 -2.62
C LYS A 211 -32.92 1.78 -1.23
N LEU A 212 -32.30 2.87 -0.77
CA LEU A 212 -31.65 2.98 0.52
C LEU A 212 -32.63 2.76 1.69
N THR A 213 -33.81 3.35 1.62
CA THR A 213 -34.78 3.33 2.73
C THR A 213 -35.70 2.11 2.73
N GLN A 214 -36.02 1.54 1.57
CA GLN A 214 -37.08 0.51 1.42
C GLN A 214 -36.59 -0.83 0.89
N ARG A 215 -35.42 -0.89 0.22
CA ARG A 215 -34.97 -2.10 -0.49
C ARG A 215 -33.74 -2.78 0.13
N LEU A 216 -33.00 -2.06 0.98
CA LEU A 216 -31.96 -2.65 1.83
C LEU A 216 -32.59 -3.26 3.08
N MET A 217 -32.42 -4.59 3.23
CA MET A 217 -33.13 -5.40 4.20
C MET A 217 -32.18 -5.98 5.25
N PHE A 218 -32.52 -5.81 6.52
CA PHE A 218 -31.75 -6.31 7.66
C PHE A 218 -32.46 -7.42 8.38
N ASN A 219 -31.69 -8.38 8.89
CA ASN A 219 -32.16 -9.23 9.97
C ASN A 219 -31.91 -8.52 11.30
N ILE A 220 -32.89 -8.43 12.19
CA ILE A 220 -32.74 -7.77 13.48
C ILE A 220 -32.77 -8.80 14.59
N HIS A 221 -31.74 -8.78 15.43
CA HIS A 221 -31.66 -9.59 16.62
C HIS A 221 -31.59 -8.69 17.86
N GLU A 222 -32.63 -8.76 18.69
CA GLU A 222 -32.65 -8.05 19.98
C GLU A 222 -31.99 -8.93 21.04
N ILE A 223 -30.95 -8.41 21.68
CA ILE A 223 -30.20 -9.09 22.74
C ILE A 223 -30.94 -8.87 24.07
N ASP A 224 -31.23 -9.97 24.75
CA ASP A 224 -31.88 -9.96 26.06
C ASP A 224 -30.88 -9.54 27.16
N ASP A 225 -31.40 -9.04 28.29
CA ASP A 225 -30.58 -8.50 29.38
C ASP A 225 -29.70 -9.56 30.06
N ASP A 226 -30.09 -10.83 29.97
CA ASP A 226 -29.38 -11.97 30.56
C ASP A 226 -28.12 -12.37 29.78
N TYR A 227 -27.89 -11.78 28.61
CA TYR A 227 -26.70 -12.04 27.79
C TYR A 227 -25.56 -11.06 28.09
N ASP A 228 -24.35 -11.60 28.22
CA ASP A 228 -23.14 -10.80 28.33
C ASP A 228 -22.80 -10.13 26.99
N VAL A 229 -23.13 -8.84 26.90
CA VAL A 229 -22.96 -8.02 25.70
C VAL A 229 -21.50 -7.94 25.25
N PHE A 230 -20.54 -8.02 26.18
CA PHE A 230 -19.12 -7.92 25.85
C PHE A 230 -18.61 -9.19 25.17
N VAL A 231 -19.11 -10.35 25.59
CA VAL A 231 -18.81 -11.65 24.94
C VAL A 231 -19.53 -11.76 23.59
N ALA A 232 -20.79 -11.30 23.51
CA ALA A 232 -21.51 -11.22 22.25
C ALA A 232 -20.76 -10.32 21.25
N PHE A 233 -20.25 -9.17 21.69
CA PHE A 233 -19.45 -8.27 20.86
C PHE A 233 -18.20 -8.93 20.26
N GLU A 234 -17.40 -9.64 21.06
CA GLU A 234 -16.17 -10.32 20.59
C GLU A 234 -16.49 -11.41 19.56
N THR A 235 -17.56 -12.17 19.79
CA THR A 235 -17.94 -13.29 18.93
C THR A 235 -18.60 -12.86 17.62
N MET A 236 -19.44 -11.82 17.66
CA MET A 236 -20.22 -11.36 16.50
C MET A 236 -19.39 -10.51 15.53
N ASN A 237 -18.45 -9.69 16.01
CA ASN A 237 -17.61 -8.84 15.15
C ASN A 237 -16.61 -9.61 14.28
N ASN A 238 -16.37 -10.90 14.55
CA ASN A 238 -15.48 -11.73 13.74
C ASN A 238 -16.00 -12.03 12.33
N ARG A 239 -17.25 -11.67 12.00
CA ARG A 239 -17.83 -11.85 10.65
C ARG A 239 -17.73 -10.60 9.75
N GLY A 240 -17.42 -9.43 10.31
CA GLY A 240 -17.27 -8.17 9.59
C GLY A 240 -15.81 -7.73 9.43
N LYS A 241 -15.55 -6.42 9.38
CA LYS A 241 -14.17 -5.90 9.48
C LYS A 241 -13.61 -6.29 10.85
N LYS A 242 -12.53 -7.08 10.87
CA LYS A 242 -11.90 -7.57 12.10
C LYS A 242 -11.56 -6.40 13.05
N LEU A 243 -11.71 -6.64 14.36
CA LEU A 243 -11.26 -5.71 15.39
C LEU A 243 -9.73 -5.69 15.45
N THR A 244 -9.14 -4.54 15.71
CA THR A 244 -7.70 -4.45 16.00
C THR A 244 -7.41 -5.02 17.38
N ASN A 245 -6.14 -5.38 17.66
CA ASN A 245 -5.79 -5.94 18.96
C ASN A 245 -5.99 -4.91 20.08
N LEU A 246 -5.83 -3.62 19.76
CA LEU A 246 -6.09 -2.52 20.68
C LEU A 246 -7.60 -2.34 20.98
N GLU A 247 -8.46 -2.55 19.97
CA GLU A 247 -9.94 -2.53 20.15
C GLU A 247 -10.41 -3.71 21.01
N LEU A 248 -9.89 -4.92 20.75
CA LEU A 248 -10.18 -6.12 21.56
C LEU A 248 -9.77 -5.93 23.01
N LEU A 249 -8.58 -5.38 23.24
CA LEU A 249 -8.09 -5.11 24.60
C LEU A 249 -8.96 -4.08 25.32
N LYS A 250 -9.43 -3.03 24.63
CA LYS A 250 -10.35 -2.05 25.21
C LYS A 250 -11.60 -2.72 25.76
N ASN A 251 -12.27 -3.49 24.90
CA ASN A 251 -13.48 -4.21 25.24
C ASN A 251 -13.25 -5.11 26.46
N ARG A 252 -12.12 -5.83 26.45
CA ARG A 252 -11.72 -6.69 27.56
C ARG A 252 -11.56 -5.92 28.87
N LEU A 253 -10.82 -4.81 28.88
CA LEU A 253 -10.62 -4.03 30.11
C LEU A 253 -11.93 -3.43 30.64
N ILE A 254 -12.80 -2.93 29.76
CA ILE A 254 -14.14 -2.42 30.15
C ILE A 254 -14.96 -3.54 30.77
N TYR A 255 -14.99 -4.72 30.15
CA TYR A 255 -15.70 -5.88 30.68
C TYR A 255 -15.22 -6.26 32.10
N LEU A 256 -13.91 -6.30 32.31
CA LEU A 256 -13.34 -6.64 33.62
C LEU A 256 -13.81 -5.68 34.74
N THR A 257 -14.04 -4.40 34.43
CA THR A 257 -14.56 -3.44 35.43
C THR A 257 -15.93 -3.84 35.98
N THR A 258 -16.75 -4.56 35.21
CA THR A 258 -18.10 -4.97 35.63
C THR A 258 -18.09 -6.19 36.54
N LEU A 259 -16.98 -6.94 36.59
CA LEU A 259 -16.89 -8.20 37.34
C LEU A 259 -16.48 -8.03 38.81
N TYR A 260 -15.90 -6.89 39.18
CA TYR A 260 -15.50 -6.64 40.57
C TYR A 260 -16.73 -6.53 41.49
N PRO A 261 -16.72 -7.14 42.69
CA PRO A 261 -17.83 -7.04 43.63
C PRO A 261 -17.97 -5.62 44.19
N GLU A 262 -19.22 -5.15 44.36
CA GLU A 262 -19.52 -3.79 44.85
C GLU A 262 -18.94 -3.49 46.24
N SER A 263 -18.67 -4.52 47.05
CA SER A 263 -18.05 -4.37 48.37
C SER A 263 -16.58 -3.93 48.32
N LYS A 264 -15.88 -4.19 47.21
CA LYS A 264 -14.47 -3.80 47.01
C LYS A 264 -14.30 -2.65 46.02
N PHE A 265 -15.23 -2.52 45.08
CA PHE A 265 -15.14 -1.55 44.01
C PHE A 265 -16.55 -1.05 43.69
N ASP A 266 -16.88 0.12 44.21
CA ASP A 266 -18.25 0.63 44.17
C ASP A 266 -18.66 1.09 42.75
N LYS A 267 -19.93 1.45 42.57
CA LYS A 267 -20.45 1.86 41.27
C LYS A 267 -19.74 3.10 40.72
N MET A 268 -19.41 4.07 41.57
CA MET A 268 -18.78 5.33 41.15
C MET A 268 -17.32 5.10 40.74
N ASP A 269 -16.60 4.25 41.47
CA ASP A 269 -15.24 3.84 41.13
C ASP A 269 -15.19 3.03 39.82
N LYS A 270 -16.16 2.13 39.60
CA LYS A 270 -16.33 1.40 38.32
C LYS A 270 -16.53 2.35 37.15
N GLU A 271 -17.45 3.31 37.29
CA GLU A 271 -17.73 4.32 36.27
C GLU A 271 -16.48 5.18 36.00
N ASN A 272 -15.75 5.59 37.03
CA ASN A 272 -14.52 6.37 36.90
C ASN A 272 -13.41 5.59 36.20
N LEU A 273 -13.17 4.32 36.54
CA LEU A 273 -12.16 3.49 35.86
C LEU A 273 -12.53 3.26 34.39
N ARG A 274 -13.80 2.97 34.09
CA ARG A 274 -14.29 2.84 32.71
C ARG A 274 -14.07 4.14 31.92
N LYS A 275 -14.34 5.30 32.53
CA LYS A 275 -14.05 6.62 31.95
C LYS A 275 -12.56 6.80 31.66
N GLN A 276 -11.69 6.44 32.59
CA GLN A 276 -10.23 6.55 32.41
C GLN A 276 -9.70 5.63 31.29
N ILE A 277 -10.27 4.44 31.15
CA ILE A 277 -10.02 3.55 30.00
C ILE A 277 -10.47 4.23 28.70
N ASN A 278 -11.67 4.80 28.64
CA ASN A 278 -12.14 5.51 27.45
C ASN A 278 -11.25 6.71 27.08
N ASP A 279 -10.86 7.52 28.07
CA ASP A 279 -9.95 8.66 27.90
C ASP A 279 -8.55 8.24 27.41
N THR A 280 -8.07 7.08 27.86
CA THR A 280 -6.82 6.48 27.39
C THR A 280 -6.89 6.18 25.89
N TRP A 281 -7.95 5.50 25.43
CA TRP A 281 -8.10 5.18 24.01
C TRP A 281 -8.32 6.42 23.15
N LYS A 282 -9.06 7.41 23.67
CA LYS A 282 -9.22 8.72 23.03
C LYS A 282 -7.86 9.37 22.74
N GLU A 283 -6.98 9.42 23.74
CA GLU A 283 -5.63 9.96 23.59
C GLU A 283 -4.77 9.13 22.63
N VAL A 284 -4.80 7.80 22.74
CA VAL A 284 -4.03 6.92 21.84
C VAL A 284 -4.46 7.15 20.38
N TYR A 285 -5.76 7.14 20.07
CA TYR A 285 -6.22 7.37 18.69
C TYR A 285 -5.98 8.80 18.20
N PHE A 286 -5.97 9.79 19.09
CA PHE A 286 -5.56 11.15 18.76
C PHE A 286 -4.09 11.16 18.33
N GLN A 287 -3.18 10.61 19.14
CA GLN A 287 -1.74 10.58 18.82
C GLN A 287 -1.45 9.79 17.54
N LEU A 288 -2.03 8.60 17.39
CA LEU A 288 -1.81 7.77 16.19
C LEU A 288 -2.43 8.39 14.92
N GLY A 289 -3.49 9.18 15.06
CA GLY A 289 -4.18 9.89 13.98
C GLY A 289 -3.70 11.32 13.72
N ARG A 290 -2.76 11.84 14.52
CA ARG A 290 -2.36 13.27 14.52
C ARG A 290 -1.80 13.74 13.18
N ASN A 291 -1.14 12.85 12.41
CA ASN A 291 -0.73 13.14 11.04
C ASN A 291 -1.73 12.55 10.03
N GLU A 292 -2.53 13.41 9.41
CA GLU A 292 -3.58 12.98 8.46
C GLU A 292 -3.04 12.22 7.25
N LYS A 293 -1.86 12.62 6.74
CA LYS A 293 -1.22 12.02 5.55
C LYS A 293 -0.65 10.63 5.84
N THR A 294 -0.15 10.41 7.06
CA THR A 294 0.56 9.19 7.45
C THR A 294 0.11 8.71 8.84
N PRO A 295 -1.07 8.10 8.97
CA PRO A 295 -1.56 7.57 10.25
C PRO A 295 -0.69 6.40 10.73
N LEU A 296 -0.54 6.27 12.05
CA LEU A 296 0.23 5.19 12.66
C LEU A 296 -0.63 3.96 12.96
N SER A 297 -0.01 2.79 12.90
CA SER A 297 -0.64 1.49 13.22
C SER A 297 -0.83 1.35 14.73
N ASP A 298 -2.04 0.99 15.15
CA ASP A 298 -2.38 0.73 16.55
C ASP A 298 -1.84 -0.61 17.04
N ASP A 299 -1.82 -1.64 16.19
CA ASP A 299 -1.22 -2.94 16.50
C ASP A 299 0.30 -2.83 16.73
N ASP A 300 0.99 -2.00 15.94
CA ASP A 300 2.43 -1.77 16.11
C ASP A 300 2.72 -1.01 17.40
N PHE A 301 1.91 0.01 17.71
CA PHE A 301 1.98 0.73 18.98
C PHE A 301 1.76 -0.20 20.17
N LEU A 302 0.69 -1.01 20.15
CA LEU A 302 0.37 -1.93 21.24
C LEU A 302 1.49 -2.95 21.46
N ARG A 303 2.07 -3.47 20.37
CA ARG A 303 3.23 -4.38 20.46
C ARG A 303 4.45 -3.68 21.06
N ALA A 304 4.76 -2.47 20.61
CA ALA A 304 5.88 -1.69 21.14
C ALA A 304 5.70 -1.35 22.62
N HIS A 305 4.48 -0.97 23.02
CA HIS A 305 4.13 -0.76 24.43
C HIS A 305 4.28 -2.04 25.24
N TRP A 306 3.77 -3.17 24.74
CA TRP A 306 3.93 -4.47 25.40
C TRP A 306 5.39 -4.85 25.61
N ILE A 307 6.26 -4.62 24.60
CA ILE A 307 7.72 -4.86 24.72
C ILE A 307 8.35 -4.02 25.84
N VAL A 308 7.89 -2.79 26.02
CA VAL A 308 8.44 -1.86 27.01
C VAL A 308 7.87 -2.10 28.41
N TYR A 309 6.60 -2.48 28.51
CA TYR A 309 5.88 -2.64 29.78
C TYR A 309 6.04 -4.04 30.36
N PHE A 310 5.96 -5.08 29.53
CA PHE A 310 6.04 -6.48 29.93
C PHE A 310 7.36 -7.13 29.49
N ALA A 311 7.77 -8.18 30.20
CA ALA A 311 8.98 -8.92 29.87
C ALA A 311 8.85 -9.56 28.49
N TYR A 312 9.73 -9.18 27.56
CA TYR A 312 9.75 -9.74 26.23
C TYR A 312 10.12 -11.23 26.24
N SER A 313 9.22 -12.08 25.73
CA SER A 313 9.48 -13.48 25.42
C SER A 313 9.22 -13.74 23.94
N ARG A 314 10.02 -14.61 23.31
CA ARG A 314 9.97 -14.89 21.86
C ARG A 314 9.50 -16.32 21.61
N ARG A 315 8.21 -16.52 21.28
CA ARG A 315 7.67 -17.80 20.80
C ARG A 315 6.99 -17.64 19.43
N LYS A 316 6.16 -16.61 19.20
CA LYS A 316 5.46 -16.23 17.94
C LYS A 316 5.22 -14.71 17.83
N GLY A 317 4.81 -14.23 16.66
CA GLY A 317 4.60 -12.80 16.37
C GLY A 317 3.35 -12.16 17.02
N ASP A 318 2.37 -12.98 17.40
CA ASP A 318 1.12 -12.61 18.07
C ASP A 318 1.14 -12.93 19.57
N ASP A 319 2.28 -13.35 20.13
CA ASP A 319 2.41 -13.67 21.56
C ASP A 319 1.93 -12.54 22.46
N TYR A 320 2.17 -11.29 22.06
CA TYR A 320 1.82 -10.12 22.86
C TYR A 320 0.31 -10.04 23.13
N ILE A 321 -0.54 -10.31 22.12
CA ILE A 321 -1.98 -10.22 22.31
C ILE A 321 -2.52 -11.43 23.07
N HIS A 322 -1.99 -12.63 22.82
CA HIS A 322 -2.35 -13.81 23.64
C HIS A 322 -1.96 -13.62 25.11
N PHE A 323 -0.79 -13.04 25.37
CA PHE A 323 -0.35 -12.68 26.71
C PHE A 323 -1.30 -11.68 27.37
N LEU A 324 -1.61 -10.57 26.68
CA LEU A 324 -2.49 -9.52 27.20
C LEU A 324 -3.89 -10.05 27.51
N LEU A 325 -4.50 -10.82 26.60
CA LEU A 325 -5.84 -11.38 26.80
C LEU A 325 -5.88 -12.48 27.88
N ASN A 326 -4.75 -13.14 28.16
CA ASN A 326 -4.63 -14.06 29.28
C ASN A 326 -4.45 -13.31 30.61
N LYS A 327 -3.52 -12.32 30.68
CA LYS A 327 -3.31 -11.49 31.89
C LYS A 327 -4.59 -10.74 32.26
N PHE A 328 -5.23 -10.09 31.30
CA PHE A 328 -6.50 -9.39 31.47
C PHE A 328 -7.67 -10.34 31.16
N SER A 329 -7.93 -11.28 32.06
CA SER A 329 -9.01 -12.25 31.94
C SER A 329 -9.85 -12.31 33.21
N ALA A 330 -11.13 -12.68 33.06
CA ALA A 330 -12.04 -12.89 34.18
C ALA A 330 -11.49 -13.94 35.16
N LYS A 331 -10.79 -14.95 34.63
CA LYS A 331 -10.09 -15.98 35.43
C LYS A 331 -9.17 -15.35 36.47
N ASN A 332 -8.37 -14.35 36.11
CA ASN A 332 -7.44 -13.72 37.06
C ASN A 332 -8.13 -12.77 38.06
N ILE A 333 -9.41 -12.39 37.86
CA ILE A 333 -10.18 -11.66 38.89
C ILE A 333 -10.69 -12.64 39.95
N PHE A 334 -11.17 -13.82 39.54
CA PHE A 334 -11.75 -14.79 40.47
C PHE A 334 -10.73 -15.73 41.11
N GLU A 335 -9.57 -15.96 40.47
CA GLU A 335 -8.45 -16.67 41.08
C GLU A 335 -7.83 -15.85 42.20
N LYS A 336 -7.82 -16.43 43.41
CA LYS A 336 -7.26 -15.82 44.60
C LYS A 336 -5.81 -16.27 44.80
N LYS A 337 -4.94 -15.33 45.16
CA LYS A 337 -3.58 -15.63 45.64
C LYS A 337 -3.52 -15.36 47.14
N THR A 338 -2.94 -16.28 47.90
CA THR A 338 -2.59 -16.07 49.31
C THR A 338 -1.35 -15.19 49.38
N VAL A 339 -1.48 -14.00 49.98
CA VAL A 339 -0.35 -13.09 50.22
C VAL A 339 -0.13 -12.97 51.73
N ALA A 340 1.12 -13.17 52.15
CA ALA A 340 1.59 -12.93 53.52
C ALA A 340 1.72 -11.42 53.75
N VAL A 341 1.12 -10.89 54.82
CA VAL A 341 1.20 -9.46 55.17
C VAL A 341 2.65 -9.12 55.56
N ALA A 342 3.36 -8.41 54.68
CA ALA A 342 4.64 -7.77 54.98
C ALA A 342 4.55 -6.27 54.65
N ASP A 343 5.20 -5.48 55.48
CA ASP A 343 5.10 -4.01 55.58
C ASP A 343 5.48 -3.26 54.30
N ASP A 344 4.94 -2.05 54.20
CA ASP A 344 4.83 -1.15 53.06
C ASP A 344 6.12 -1.00 52.22
N SER A 345 6.21 -1.74 51.10
CA SER A 345 7.05 -1.39 49.95
C SER A 345 6.51 -1.99 48.65
N LEU A 346 6.14 -1.10 47.72
CA LEU A 346 5.79 -1.42 46.34
C LEU A 346 6.95 -2.15 45.64
N THR A 347 6.97 -3.47 45.74
CA THR A 347 7.75 -4.35 44.86
C THR A 347 6.80 -4.93 43.82
N VAL A 348 6.97 -4.49 42.57
CA VAL A 348 6.31 -5.10 41.40
C VAL A 348 6.77 -6.55 41.35
N VAL A 349 5.90 -7.47 41.76
CA VAL A 349 6.17 -8.91 41.68
C VAL A 349 6.39 -9.28 40.22
N SER A 350 7.62 -9.69 39.91
CA SER A 350 7.97 -10.39 38.68
C SER A 350 7.07 -11.61 38.54
N VAL A 351 6.07 -11.56 37.65
CA VAL A 351 5.32 -12.76 37.25
C VAL A 351 6.19 -13.53 36.26
N THR A 352 7.23 -14.18 36.78
CA THR A 352 7.99 -15.23 36.11
C THR A 352 7.59 -16.57 36.72
N ASP A 353 6.33 -16.96 36.58
CA ASP A 353 5.91 -18.34 36.83
C ASP A 353 5.17 -18.85 35.58
N TYR A 354 5.94 -19.48 34.70
CA TYR A 354 5.45 -20.56 33.85
C TYR A 354 5.72 -21.84 34.63
N ASP A 355 4.67 -22.63 34.89
CA ASP A 355 4.69 -23.94 35.55
C ASP A 355 6.00 -24.72 35.38
N SER A 356 6.68 -24.95 36.50
CA SER A 356 7.45 -26.17 36.72
C SER A 356 7.06 -26.72 38.09
N ASP A 357 6.29 -27.80 38.09
CA ASP A 357 6.04 -28.62 39.27
C ASP A 357 7.37 -28.99 39.94
N THR A 358 7.60 -28.46 41.14
CA THR A 358 8.55 -29.02 42.09
C THR A 358 7.97 -28.83 43.48
N ASP A 359 7.55 -29.94 44.07
CA ASP A 359 7.16 -30.05 45.48
C ASP A 359 8.30 -29.61 46.39
N ILE A 360 8.04 -28.66 47.28
CA ILE A 360 8.88 -28.40 48.46
C ILE A 360 7.96 -28.34 49.68
N GLU A 361 8.26 -29.21 50.63
CA GLU A 361 7.53 -29.47 51.88
C GLU A 361 7.59 -28.28 52.87
N ASP A 362 6.57 -28.26 53.72
CA ASP A 362 6.24 -27.31 54.80
C ASP A 362 7.39 -26.85 55.71
N GLU A 363 7.37 -25.57 56.07
CA GLU A 363 7.72 -25.12 57.43
C GLU A 363 6.73 -24.06 57.92
N SER A 364 6.13 -24.35 59.07
CA SER A 364 5.02 -23.65 59.70
C SER A 364 5.42 -22.31 60.33
N GLY A 365 4.78 -21.23 59.89
CA GLY A 365 4.61 -19.99 60.64
C GLY A 365 3.23 -19.41 60.32
N GLU A 366 2.36 -19.25 61.32
CA GLU A 366 1.07 -18.58 61.15
C GLU A 366 1.31 -17.10 60.81
N VAL A 367 1.40 -16.81 59.52
CA VAL A 367 1.27 -15.44 58.99
C VAL A 367 -0.19 -15.25 58.63
N GLU A 368 -0.81 -14.17 59.11
CA GLU A 368 -2.14 -13.76 58.62
C GLU A 368 -2.05 -13.61 57.10
N THR A 369 -2.69 -14.53 56.37
CA THR A 369 -2.73 -14.53 54.92
C THR A 369 -4.04 -13.88 54.48
N VAL A 370 -3.94 -12.89 53.59
CA VAL A 370 -5.10 -12.27 52.96
C VAL A 370 -5.23 -12.84 51.56
N GLU A 371 -6.44 -13.30 51.21
CA GLU A 371 -6.76 -13.70 49.85
C GLU A 371 -7.02 -12.46 48.98
N VAL A 372 -6.09 -12.16 48.08
CA VAL A 372 -6.16 -11.04 47.14
C VAL A 372 -6.41 -11.57 45.73
N SER A 373 -7.14 -10.83 44.90
CA SER A 373 -7.40 -11.22 43.52
C SER A 373 -6.09 -11.20 42.74
N LYS A 374 -5.90 -12.11 41.80
CA LYS A 374 -4.68 -12.14 40.98
C LYS A 374 -4.57 -10.97 39.98
N LEU A 375 -5.68 -10.29 39.70
CA LEU A 375 -5.75 -9.04 38.94
C LEU A 375 -6.56 -7.99 39.71
N GLU A 376 -5.87 -7.03 40.30
CA GLU A 376 -6.49 -5.93 41.03
C GLU A 376 -6.87 -4.77 40.09
N HIS A 377 -7.90 -4.00 40.46
CA HIS A 377 -8.39 -2.88 39.64
C HIS A 377 -7.31 -1.81 39.40
N GLY A 378 -6.36 -1.66 40.33
CA GLY A 378 -5.19 -0.79 40.19
C GLY A 378 -4.26 -1.18 39.03
N GLU A 379 -4.06 -2.47 38.77
CA GLU A 379 -3.22 -2.92 37.65
C GLU A 379 -3.83 -2.57 36.28
N ILE A 380 -5.16 -2.64 36.16
CA ILE A 380 -5.88 -2.22 34.96
C ILE A 380 -5.66 -0.73 34.72
N LEU A 381 -5.78 0.07 35.78
CA LEU A 381 -5.57 1.51 35.72
C LEU A 381 -4.14 1.87 35.34
N ASP A 382 -3.14 1.27 36.00
CA ASP A 382 -1.72 1.53 35.73
C ASP A 382 -1.34 1.19 34.29
N TYR A 383 -1.87 0.07 33.78
CA TYR A 383 -1.66 -0.32 32.39
C TYR A 383 -2.29 0.67 31.41
N ALA A 384 -3.56 1.07 31.63
CA ALA A 384 -4.23 2.06 30.80
C ALA A 384 -3.50 3.43 30.81
N ASN A 385 -3.10 3.91 31.99
CA ASN A 385 -2.33 5.15 32.13
C ASN A 385 -0.98 5.06 31.41
N SER A 386 -0.31 3.91 31.43
CA SER A 386 0.93 3.71 30.70
C SER A 386 0.71 3.77 29.19
N LEU A 387 -0.33 3.14 28.64
CA LEU A 387 -0.70 3.26 27.23
C LEU A 387 -0.93 4.72 26.84
N LYS A 388 -1.71 5.44 27.64
CA LYS A 388 -2.01 6.86 27.45
C LYS A 388 -0.73 7.70 27.38
N ASN A 389 0.18 7.51 28.34
CA ASN A 389 1.41 8.29 28.42
C ASN A 389 2.38 7.98 27.27
N MET A 390 2.49 6.72 26.84
CA MET A 390 3.49 6.30 25.85
C MET A 390 3.11 6.64 24.41
N ALA A 391 1.81 6.85 24.11
CA ALA A 391 1.32 7.11 22.76
C ALA A 391 1.98 8.33 22.09
N LYS A 392 2.18 9.44 22.84
CA LYS A 392 2.84 10.64 22.32
C LYS A 392 4.32 10.40 21.96
N TYR A 393 5.03 9.62 22.78
CA TYR A 393 6.44 9.30 22.52
C TYR A 393 6.59 8.35 21.34
N TRP A 394 5.63 7.44 21.13
CA TRP A 394 5.57 6.63 19.92
C TRP A 394 5.44 7.52 18.69
N TYR A 395 4.52 8.48 18.70
CA TYR A 395 4.34 9.46 17.63
C TYR A 395 5.62 10.26 17.35
N ASP A 396 6.29 10.73 18.41
CA ASP A 396 7.56 11.47 18.31
C ASP A 396 8.65 10.69 17.59
N THR A 397 8.66 9.35 17.68
CA THR A 397 9.62 8.53 16.93
C THR A 397 9.43 8.58 15.41
N PHE A 398 8.22 8.85 14.91
CA PHE A 398 7.93 8.91 13.47
C PHE A 398 7.96 10.35 12.95
N PHE A 399 7.49 11.31 13.75
CA PHE A 399 7.34 12.70 13.34
C PHE A 399 8.10 13.65 14.28
N PRO A 400 9.44 13.51 14.39
CA PRO A 400 10.23 14.24 15.37
C PRO A 400 10.08 15.76 15.28
N PHE A 401 9.99 16.32 14.06
CA PHE A 401 9.84 17.77 13.88
C PHE A 401 8.51 18.35 14.38
N GLN A 402 7.49 17.51 14.62
CA GLN A 402 6.21 17.91 15.22
C GLN A 402 6.17 17.66 16.74
N SER A 403 7.28 17.16 17.29
CA SER A 403 7.41 16.85 18.70
C SER A 403 7.69 18.10 19.52
N GLU A 404 6.99 18.25 20.63
CA GLU A 404 7.30 19.19 21.71
C GLU A 404 8.21 18.54 22.77
N ASN A 405 8.47 17.24 22.63
CA ASN A 405 9.13 16.38 23.61
C ASN A 405 10.63 16.17 23.34
N LEU A 406 11.14 16.71 22.22
CA LEU A 406 12.50 16.54 21.73
C LEU A 406 13.16 17.92 21.52
N SER A 407 14.44 18.04 21.85
CA SER A 407 15.26 19.19 21.46
C SER A 407 15.48 19.26 19.95
N ASP A 408 15.90 20.41 19.41
CA ASP A 408 16.18 20.56 17.98
C ASP A 408 17.19 19.54 17.46
N ASP A 409 18.23 19.22 18.24
CA ASP A 409 19.23 18.22 17.87
C ASP A 409 18.68 16.80 17.93
N GLU A 410 17.87 16.48 18.94
CA GLU A 410 17.20 15.19 19.05
C GLU A 410 16.27 14.94 17.86
N LYS A 411 15.56 15.98 17.40
CA LYS A 411 14.68 15.90 16.24
C LYS A 411 15.44 15.45 14.99
N VAL A 412 16.61 16.04 14.74
CA VAL A 412 17.49 15.69 13.62
C VAL A 412 17.99 14.25 13.73
N TRP A 413 18.34 13.80 14.94
CA TRP A 413 18.83 12.44 15.17
C TRP A 413 17.74 11.37 15.02
N VAL A 414 16.55 11.58 15.58
CA VAL A 414 15.42 10.66 15.42
C VAL A 414 15.01 10.56 13.95
N ASP A 415 15.01 11.69 13.23
CA ASP A 415 14.77 11.72 11.78
C ASP A 415 15.86 10.98 10.98
N ARG A 416 17.13 11.08 11.41
CA ARG A 416 18.23 10.26 10.87
C ARG A 416 17.98 8.77 11.06
N LEU A 417 17.53 8.36 12.25
CA LEU A 417 17.16 6.95 12.52
C LEU A 417 15.98 6.50 11.65
N ASN A 418 15.01 7.37 11.37
CA ASN A 418 13.93 7.09 10.43
C ASN A 418 14.44 6.88 9.00
N ARG A 419 15.36 7.72 8.53
CA ARG A 419 15.96 7.60 7.19
C ARG A 419 16.77 6.32 7.01
N ILE A 420 17.63 5.98 7.97
CA ILE A 420 18.44 4.77 7.87
C ILE A 420 17.58 3.52 8.01
N GLY A 421 16.48 3.59 8.77
CA GLY A 421 15.55 2.49 9.03
C GLY A 421 15.78 1.85 10.39
N ILE A 422 15.21 2.46 11.44
CA ILE A 422 15.37 2.13 12.87
C ILE A 422 14.92 0.70 13.28
N GLY A 423 14.05 0.07 12.49
CA GLY A 423 13.63 -1.32 12.71
C GLY A 423 13.19 -1.63 14.15
N HIS A 424 13.77 -2.68 14.73
CA HIS A 424 13.45 -3.18 16.07
C HIS A 424 13.95 -2.30 17.21
N PHE A 425 14.73 -1.23 16.95
CA PHE A 425 15.13 -0.28 17.98
C PHE A 425 14.04 0.75 18.31
N ARG A 426 12.95 0.83 17.54
CA ARG A 426 11.91 1.85 17.76
C ARG A 426 11.27 1.80 19.15
N PRO A 427 10.92 0.63 19.74
CA PRO A 427 10.41 0.57 21.11
C PRO A 427 11.43 1.09 22.14
N LEU A 428 12.73 0.81 21.95
CA LEU A 428 13.80 1.34 22.79
C LEU A 428 13.86 2.87 22.71
N ILE A 429 13.81 3.43 21.50
CA ILE A 429 13.84 4.89 21.32
C ILE A 429 12.60 5.54 21.96
N MET A 430 11.41 4.94 21.82
CA MET A 430 10.20 5.38 22.50
C MET A 430 10.39 5.38 24.04
N ALA A 431 10.93 4.30 24.61
CA ALA A 431 11.20 4.20 26.05
C ALA A 431 12.19 5.29 26.52
N VAL A 432 13.25 5.53 25.75
CA VAL A 432 14.29 6.52 26.08
C VAL A 432 13.76 7.95 26.00
N ILE A 433 12.93 8.28 24.99
CA ILE A 433 12.29 9.60 24.90
C ILE A 433 11.36 9.83 26.11
N SER A 434 10.68 8.77 26.59
CA SER A 434 9.77 8.85 27.73
C SER A 434 10.49 9.14 29.07
N ARG A 435 11.77 8.78 29.18
CA ARG A 435 12.63 9.01 30.36
C ARG A 435 13.10 10.46 30.41
N ARG A 436 12.30 11.31 31.06
CA ARG A 436 12.57 12.76 31.20
C ARG A 436 13.69 13.12 32.15
N ASP A 437 14.11 12.18 32.98
CA ASP A 437 15.29 12.27 33.82
C ASP A 437 16.61 12.13 33.03
N LEU A 438 16.56 11.59 31.80
CA LEU A 438 17.74 11.56 30.93
C LEU A 438 17.96 12.92 30.26
N LYS A 439 19.22 13.33 30.16
CA LYS A 439 19.58 14.55 29.44
C LYS A 439 19.52 14.33 27.91
N PRO A 440 19.16 15.34 27.11
CA PRO A 440 19.14 15.24 25.64
C PRO A 440 20.45 14.72 25.06
N GLU A 441 21.59 15.13 25.61
CA GLU A 441 22.92 14.73 25.11
C GLU A 441 23.13 13.22 25.24
N LYS A 442 22.65 12.62 26.34
CA LYS A 442 22.73 11.18 26.56
C LYS A 442 21.79 10.37 25.66
N ARG A 443 20.61 10.90 25.36
CA ARG A 443 19.72 10.27 24.37
C ARG A 443 20.33 10.32 22.97
N ILE A 444 20.96 11.43 22.60
CA ILE A 444 21.69 11.57 21.32
C ILE A 444 22.87 10.60 21.22
N GLU A 445 23.60 10.37 22.32
CA GLU A 445 24.68 9.39 22.37
C GLU A 445 24.18 7.98 22.03
N LEU A 446 23.04 7.57 22.61
CA LEU A 446 22.37 6.31 22.25
C LEU A 446 21.91 6.29 20.79
N TYR A 447 21.29 7.37 20.30
CA TYR A 447 20.86 7.45 18.89
C TYR A 447 22.03 7.27 17.93
N THR A 448 23.21 7.79 18.30
CA THR A 448 24.45 7.65 17.54
C THR A 448 24.94 6.20 17.54
N ALA A 449 24.95 5.53 18.69
CA ALA A 449 25.33 4.13 18.80
C ALA A 449 24.39 3.21 17.99
N VAL A 450 23.08 3.44 18.08
CA VAL A 450 22.06 2.69 17.30
C VAL A 450 22.24 2.90 15.80
N GLU A 451 22.46 4.14 15.35
CA GLU A 451 22.70 4.46 13.94
C GLU A 451 23.95 3.74 13.42
N ARG A 452 25.03 3.77 14.21
CA ARG A 452 26.29 3.08 13.90
C ARG A 452 26.10 1.57 13.79
N PHE A 453 25.39 0.96 14.74
CA PHE A 453 25.05 -0.46 14.69
C PHE A 453 24.26 -0.82 13.43
N ILE A 454 23.21 -0.05 13.12
CA ILE A 454 22.38 -0.28 11.92
C ILE A 454 23.23 -0.18 10.65
N PHE A 455 24.09 0.84 10.56
CA PHE A 455 24.94 1.03 9.39
C PHE A 455 25.90 -0.14 9.21
N ILE A 456 26.67 -0.50 10.25
CA ILE A 456 27.67 -1.55 10.16
C ILE A 456 27.04 -2.93 9.99
N CYS A 457 26.11 -3.34 10.87
CA CYS A 457 25.55 -4.69 10.84
C CYS A 457 24.58 -4.90 9.67
N PHE A 458 23.72 -3.90 9.35
CA PHE A 458 22.65 -4.08 8.35
C PHE A 458 22.95 -3.47 6.98
N ARG A 459 23.66 -2.34 6.91
CA ARG A 459 23.94 -1.66 5.62
C ARG A 459 25.24 -2.15 4.97
N LEU A 460 26.24 -2.52 5.78
CA LEU A 460 27.49 -3.13 5.32
C LEU A 460 27.46 -4.66 5.46
N GLY A 461 27.14 -5.18 6.64
CA GLY A 461 27.21 -6.61 6.93
C GLY A 461 26.07 -7.47 6.38
N TYR A 462 24.95 -6.86 5.98
CA TYR A 462 23.73 -7.55 5.50
C TYR A 462 23.18 -8.61 6.48
N PHE A 463 23.27 -8.34 7.79
CA PHE A 463 22.76 -9.27 8.79
C PHE A 463 21.24 -9.37 8.71
N ASN A 464 20.68 -10.45 9.26
CA ASN A 464 19.22 -10.60 9.36
C ASN A 464 18.62 -9.42 10.15
N ALA A 465 17.47 -8.90 9.71
CA ALA A 465 16.78 -7.79 10.36
C ALA A 465 16.41 -8.03 11.84
N THR A 466 16.39 -9.29 12.30
CA THR A 466 16.15 -9.66 13.70
C THR A 466 17.42 -9.89 14.52
N PHE A 467 18.61 -9.65 13.96
CA PHE A 467 19.87 -9.80 14.70
C PHE A 467 19.83 -8.94 15.96
N ARG A 468 20.09 -9.56 17.13
CA ARG A 468 20.07 -8.96 18.47
C ARG A 468 18.74 -8.32 18.90
N SER A 469 17.65 -8.58 18.18
CA SER A 469 16.37 -7.90 18.47
C SER A 469 15.80 -8.27 19.84
N SER A 470 16.00 -9.50 20.30
CA SER A 470 15.47 -9.97 21.58
C SER A 470 16.15 -9.27 22.76
N GLU A 471 17.46 -9.06 22.66
CA GLU A 471 18.30 -8.36 23.64
C GLU A 471 17.88 -6.90 23.76
N TYR A 472 17.74 -6.20 22.64
CA TYR A 472 17.33 -4.79 22.65
C TYR A 472 15.85 -4.56 23.00
N TYR A 473 14.97 -5.54 22.76
CA TYR A 473 13.62 -5.52 23.32
C TYR A 473 13.62 -5.65 24.84
N ARG A 474 14.44 -6.54 25.43
CA ARG A 474 14.58 -6.62 26.89
C ARG A 474 15.18 -5.33 27.46
N ALA A 475 16.21 -4.78 26.82
CA ALA A 475 16.81 -3.50 27.21
C ALA A 475 15.79 -2.34 27.17
N SER A 476 14.84 -2.36 26.23
CA SER A 476 13.76 -1.35 26.16
C SER A 476 12.97 -1.27 27.46
N ARG A 477 12.60 -2.43 28.03
CA ARG A 477 11.92 -2.52 29.33
C ARG A 477 12.83 -2.11 30.48
N SER A 478 14.06 -2.64 30.55
CA SER A 478 14.96 -2.35 31.66
C SER A 478 15.33 -0.87 31.73
N ILE A 479 15.50 -0.19 30.59
CA ILE A 479 15.65 1.27 30.54
C ILE A 479 14.37 1.97 31.01
N TYR A 480 13.19 1.53 30.57
CA TYR A 480 11.93 2.14 31.00
C TYR A 480 11.73 2.05 32.53
N LEU A 481 12.03 0.89 33.13
CA LEU A 481 11.92 0.64 34.57
C LEU A 481 13.11 1.11 35.41
N LYS A 482 14.13 1.69 34.77
CA LYS A 482 15.38 2.14 35.43
C LYS A 482 16.18 1.00 36.08
N GLU A 483 16.02 -0.22 35.57
CA GLU A 483 16.79 -1.41 35.96
C GLU A 483 18.15 -1.48 35.26
N MET A 484 18.31 -0.78 34.13
CA MET A 484 19.56 -0.70 33.36
C MET A 484 19.99 0.76 33.20
N ASP A 485 21.29 1.02 33.33
CA ASP A 485 21.85 2.33 33.02
C ASP A 485 21.97 2.53 31.50
N ILE A 486 21.78 3.77 31.04
CA ILE A 486 21.84 4.07 29.60
C ILE A 486 23.28 3.94 29.06
N ASP A 487 24.29 4.23 29.87
CA ASP A 487 25.69 4.14 29.46
C ASP A 487 26.09 2.66 29.25
N ASP A 488 25.60 1.75 30.09
CA ASP A 488 25.80 0.31 29.91
C ASP A 488 25.20 -0.20 28.59
N LEU A 489 24.01 0.29 28.23
CA LEU A 489 23.37 -0.05 26.96
C LEU A 489 24.13 0.53 25.76
N ILE A 490 24.61 1.77 25.85
CA ILE A 490 25.43 2.40 24.81
C ILE A 490 26.71 1.58 24.60
N ASN A 491 27.35 1.15 25.68
CA ASN A 491 28.55 0.32 25.63
C ASN A 491 28.26 -1.04 24.99
N ASP A 492 27.20 -1.77 25.39
CA ASP A 492 26.83 -3.05 24.78
C ASP A 492 26.59 -2.92 23.26
N ILE A 493 25.89 -1.87 22.81
CA ILE A 493 25.65 -1.63 21.39
C ILE A 493 26.96 -1.38 20.65
N ASN A 494 27.85 -0.57 21.21
CA ASN A 494 29.14 -0.26 20.58
C ASN A 494 30.06 -1.47 20.53
N GLU A 495 30.20 -2.22 21.63
CA GLU A 495 31.01 -3.44 21.70
C GLU A 495 30.47 -4.52 20.75
N THR A 496 29.15 -4.71 20.72
CA THR A 496 28.51 -5.63 19.76
C THR A 496 28.79 -5.18 18.34
N THR A 497 28.74 -3.89 18.05
CA THR A 497 29.05 -3.36 16.70
C THR A 497 30.50 -3.64 16.34
N ASP A 498 31.44 -3.34 17.24
CA ASP A 498 32.89 -3.50 17.02
C ASP A 498 33.26 -4.96 16.76
N ALA A 499 32.71 -5.88 17.56
CA ALA A 499 32.92 -7.32 17.41
C ALA A 499 32.45 -7.86 16.05
N ASN A 500 31.56 -7.15 15.34
CA ASN A 500 30.99 -7.59 14.07
C ASN A 500 31.56 -6.87 12.85
N ILE A 501 32.45 -5.89 13.01
CA ILE A 501 33.09 -5.16 11.89
C ILE A 501 33.89 -6.12 10.99
N GLU A 502 34.69 -7.01 11.59
CA GLU A 502 35.56 -7.94 10.84
C GLU A 502 34.76 -8.85 9.90
N TYR A 503 33.54 -9.22 10.28
CA TYR A 503 32.64 -9.99 9.43
C TYR A 503 31.83 -9.11 8.46
N ALA A 504 31.48 -7.89 8.86
CA ALA A 504 30.68 -6.98 8.04
C ALA A 504 31.43 -6.47 6.79
N LEU A 505 32.72 -6.12 6.92
CA LEU A 505 33.46 -5.50 5.81
C LEU A 505 33.71 -6.46 4.62
N PRO A 506 34.14 -7.72 4.80
CA PRO A 506 34.29 -8.66 3.68
C PRO A 506 32.97 -8.94 2.96
N ASN A 507 31.86 -9.05 3.70
CA ASN A 507 30.53 -9.22 3.13
C ASN A 507 30.11 -8.00 2.31
N PHE A 508 30.36 -6.79 2.83
CA PHE A 508 30.11 -5.56 2.11
C PHE A 508 30.87 -5.53 0.78
N ILE A 509 32.17 -5.80 0.82
CA ILE A 509 33.03 -5.82 -0.38
C ILE A 509 32.51 -6.82 -1.41
N THR A 510 32.25 -8.07 -0.98
CA THR A 510 31.73 -9.13 -1.86
C THR A 510 30.42 -8.72 -2.53
N LYS A 511 29.53 -8.03 -1.80
CA LYS A 511 28.25 -7.53 -2.35
C LYS A 511 28.45 -6.42 -3.35
N ILE A 512 29.36 -5.48 -3.06
CA ILE A 512 29.69 -4.38 -3.98
C ILE A 512 30.36 -4.93 -5.25
N GLU A 513 31.33 -5.85 -5.13
CA GLU A 513 31.95 -6.53 -6.27
C GLU A 513 30.89 -7.21 -7.14
N LYS A 514 29.97 -7.97 -6.54
CA LYS A 514 28.83 -8.56 -7.25
C LYS A 514 27.95 -7.50 -7.93
N HIS A 515 27.77 -6.31 -7.36
CA HIS A 515 27.02 -5.25 -8.02
C HIS A 515 27.76 -4.69 -9.23
N PHE A 516 29.09 -4.60 -9.19
CA PHE A 516 29.90 -4.26 -10.36
C PHE A 516 29.85 -5.35 -11.43
N ASP A 517 29.87 -6.63 -11.07
CA ASP A 517 29.70 -7.75 -12.01
C ASP A 517 28.35 -7.64 -12.75
N ASN A 518 27.32 -7.12 -12.08
CA ASN A 518 26.00 -6.85 -12.64
C ASN A 518 25.86 -5.42 -13.21
N LYS A 519 26.98 -4.75 -13.52
CA LYS A 519 27.06 -3.43 -14.18
C LYS A 519 26.37 -2.28 -13.43
N GLY A 520 26.07 -2.44 -12.14
CA GLY A 520 25.39 -1.44 -11.31
C GLY A 520 26.24 -0.81 -10.21
N GLY A 521 27.36 -1.44 -9.82
CA GLY A 521 28.29 -0.92 -8.80
C GLY A 521 27.61 -0.36 -7.55
N PHE A 522 28.03 0.83 -7.09
CA PHE A 522 27.42 1.48 -5.92
C PHE A 522 26.01 2.01 -6.17
N TYR A 523 25.57 2.14 -7.42
CA TYR A 523 24.20 2.56 -7.71
C TYR A 523 23.17 1.50 -7.28
N TYR A 524 23.55 0.22 -7.29
CA TYR A 524 22.72 -0.88 -6.78
C TYR A 524 22.82 -1.08 -5.26
N TRP A 525 23.69 -0.35 -4.56
CA TRP A 525 23.76 -0.42 -3.11
C TRP A 525 22.56 0.31 -2.50
N ASN A 526 21.67 -0.45 -1.86
CA ASN A 526 20.42 0.07 -1.27
C ASN A 526 20.60 1.28 -0.33
N SER A 527 21.78 1.40 0.30
CA SER A 527 22.08 2.44 1.28
C SER A 527 22.76 3.67 0.70
N ILE A 528 23.01 3.71 -0.62
CA ILE A 528 23.76 4.80 -1.28
C ILE A 528 23.13 6.16 -1.03
N LYS A 529 21.79 6.25 -1.03
CA LYS A 529 21.06 7.49 -0.77
C LYS A 529 21.31 8.02 0.65
N TYR A 530 21.25 7.12 1.64
CA TYR A 530 21.51 7.49 3.03
C TYR A 530 22.97 7.94 3.21
N PHE A 531 23.91 7.19 2.64
CA PHE A 531 25.33 7.50 2.69
C PHE A 531 25.65 8.88 2.09
N LEU A 532 25.18 9.16 0.87
CA LEU A 532 25.41 10.44 0.21
C LEU A 532 24.71 11.61 0.91
N TYR A 533 23.57 11.36 1.55
CA TYR A 533 22.89 12.35 2.37
C TYR A 533 23.71 12.73 3.62
N GLU A 534 24.27 11.75 4.33
CA GLU A 534 25.13 12.02 5.49
C GLU A 534 26.42 12.75 5.07
N TYR A 535 26.93 12.48 3.87
CA TYR A 535 28.05 13.23 3.30
C TYR A 535 27.70 14.71 3.05
N GLU A 536 26.54 14.97 2.42
CA GLU A 536 26.03 16.34 2.28
C GLU A 536 25.91 17.02 3.64
N TYR A 537 25.32 16.33 4.62
CA TYR A 537 25.12 16.88 5.96
C TYR A 537 26.46 17.33 6.58
N GLN A 538 27.52 16.54 6.42
CA GLN A 538 28.86 16.93 6.87
C GLN A 538 29.38 18.17 6.14
N LEU A 539 29.21 18.23 4.81
CA LEU A 539 29.64 19.38 4.01
C LEU A 539 28.91 20.66 4.41
N ALA A 540 27.60 20.60 4.61
CA ALA A 540 26.82 21.75 5.05
C ALA A 540 27.26 22.26 6.43
N LYS A 541 27.48 21.34 7.39
CA LYS A 541 28.00 21.70 8.71
C LYS A 541 29.37 22.38 8.63
N LYS A 542 30.25 21.91 7.72
CA LYS A 542 31.56 22.52 7.47
C LYS A 542 31.44 23.94 6.89
N ASN A 543 30.36 24.25 6.18
CA ASN A 543 30.09 25.56 5.60
C ASN A 543 29.18 26.44 6.51
N ASN A 544 29.08 26.13 7.80
CA ASN A 544 28.31 26.88 8.81
C ASN A 544 26.80 26.95 8.53
N LEU A 545 26.22 25.93 7.89
CA LEU A 545 24.78 25.74 7.85
C LEU A 545 24.38 24.68 8.87
N ASP A 546 23.71 25.13 9.93
CA ASP A 546 23.34 24.28 11.07
C ASP A 546 22.19 23.31 10.76
N LYS A 547 21.41 23.55 9.69
CA LYS A 547 20.25 22.71 9.33
C LYS A 547 20.22 22.40 7.84
N VAL A 548 20.48 21.13 7.49
CA VAL A 548 20.19 20.58 6.16
C VAL A 548 18.79 19.98 6.21
N SER A 549 17.83 20.63 5.55
CA SER A 549 16.46 20.13 5.41
C SER A 549 16.38 19.17 4.23
N TRP A 550 15.52 18.15 4.35
CA TRP A 550 15.12 17.26 3.24
C TRP A 550 14.63 18.05 2.01
N GLU A 551 14.05 19.23 2.24
CA GLU A 551 13.59 20.17 1.21
C GLU A 551 14.73 20.66 0.30
N MET A 552 15.99 20.65 0.75
CA MET A 552 17.13 21.09 -0.07
C MET A 552 17.34 20.24 -1.33
N PHE A 553 16.78 19.02 -1.36
CA PHE A 553 16.91 18.08 -2.47
C PHE A 553 15.62 17.89 -3.27
N THR A 554 14.57 18.63 -2.97
CA THR A 554 13.26 18.50 -3.63
C THR A 554 12.68 19.88 -3.90
N LYS A 555 12.22 20.15 -5.13
CA LYS A 555 11.60 21.46 -5.43
C LYS A 555 10.15 21.57 -4.95
N THR A 556 9.48 20.42 -4.81
CA THR A 556 8.08 20.27 -4.41
C THR A 556 7.89 18.93 -3.70
N GLU A 557 6.79 18.75 -2.96
CA GLU A 557 6.46 17.46 -2.31
C GLU A 557 6.41 16.26 -3.30
N LYS A 558 6.23 16.50 -4.61
CA LYS A 558 6.19 15.46 -5.65
C LYS A 558 7.55 15.09 -6.23
N ASP A 559 8.58 15.92 -6.04
CA ASP A 559 9.93 15.71 -6.58
C ASP A 559 10.72 14.79 -5.64
N LYS A 560 11.26 13.67 -6.14
CA LYS A 560 11.97 12.70 -5.31
C LYS A 560 13.48 12.86 -5.43
N VAL A 561 14.21 12.50 -4.38
CA VAL A 561 15.68 12.43 -4.43
C VAL A 561 16.11 11.24 -5.29
N SER A 562 16.88 11.55 -6.31
CA SER A 562 17.50 10.64 -7.26
C SER A 562 19.03 10.62 -7.07
N ILE A 563 19.70 9.66 -7.71
CA ILE A 563 21.16 9.62 -7.79
C ILE A 563 21.56 9.99 -9.22
N GLU A 564 22.33 11.06 -9.35
CA GLU A 564 22.94 11.53 -10.59
C GLU A 564 24.22 10.75 -10.88
N HIS A 565 24.43 10.43 -12.15
CA HIS A 565 25.69 9.89 -12.67
C HIS A 565 26.44 11.02 -13.36
N ILE A 566 27.51 11.54 -12.73
CA ILE A 566 28.22 12.72 -13.24
C ILE A 566 28.76 12.43 -14.65
N LEU A 567 29.59 11.39 -14.79
CA LEU A 567 29.80 10.65 -16.04
C LEU A 567 28.51 9.86 -16.34
N PRO A 568 27.77 10.18 -17.41
CA PRO A 568 26.52 9.49 -17.71
C PRO A 568 26.73 8.02 -18.06
N GLN A 569 25.73 7.18 -17.77
CA GLN A 569 25.73 5.76 -18.16
C GLN A 569 25.78 5.56 -19.69
N THR A 570 25.28 6.53 -20.46
CA THR A 570 25.36 6.55 -21.93
C THR A 570 26.09 7.81 -22.39
N PRO A 571 27.43 7.86 -22.37
CA PRO A 571 28.22 9.06 -22.64
C PRO A 571 28.26 9.41 -24.14
N SER A 572 27.13 9.84 -24.71
CA SER A 572 26.96 10.07 -26.15
C SER A 572 27.57 11.36 -26.67
N ARG A 573 27.71 12.39 -25.82
CA ARG A 573 28.27 13.70 -26.21
C ARG A 573 29.75 13.62 -26.58
N PHE A 574 30.20 14.48 -27.50
CA PHE A 574 31.60 14.54 -27.92
C PHE A 574 32.56 14.66 -26.72
N TYR A 575 32.25 15.56 -25.78
CA TYR A 575 33.05 15.78 -24.58
C TYR A 575 33.34 14.47 -23.84
N TRP A 576 32.32 13.67 -23.49
CA TRP A 576 32.53 12.42 -22.75
C TRP A 576 33.30 11.37 -23.55
N ARG A 577 32.98 11.21 -24.85
CA ARG A 577 33.69 10.28 -25.75
C ARG A 577 35.18 10.65 -25.87
N ASN A 578 35.48 11.93 -26.03
CA ASN A 578 36.85 12.41 -26.13
C ASN A 578 37.58 12.31 -24.78
N GLN A 579 36.91 12.65 -23.69
CA GLN A 579 37.51 12.68 -22.35
C GLN A 579 37.93 11.30 -21.83
N PHE A 580 37.18 10.27 -22.21
CA PHE A 580 37.42 8.88 -21.79
C PHE A 580 37.90 7.97 -22.94
N ARG A 581 38.44 8.54 -24.02
CA ARG A 581 38.83 7.84 -25.26
C ARG A 581 39.91 6.76 -25.11
N GLN A 582 40.64 6.77 -24.00
CA GLN A 582 41.64 5.76 -23.63
C GLN A 582 41.06 4.52 -22.94
N PHE A 583 39.74 4.50 -22.69
CA PHE A 583 39.04 3.43 -22.01
C PHE A 583 38.04 2.72 -22.93
N SER A 584 37.86 1.43 -22.73
CA SER A 584 36.85 0.63 -23.42
C SER A 584 35.43 0.97 -22.94
N GLY A 585 34.42 0.54 -23.70
CA GLY A 585 33.02 0.72 -23.29
C GLY A 585 32.71 0.05 -21.95
N GLU A 586 33.30 -1.12 -21.68
CA GLU A 586 33.16 -1.83 -20.39
C GLU A 586 33.83 -1.07 -19.25
N GLU A 587 35.04 -0.57 -19.46
CA GLU A 587 35.76 0.26 -18.46
C GLU A 587 34.97 1.55 -18.12
N ILE A 588 34.35 2.17 -19.13
CA ILE A 588 33.49 3.35 -18.95
C ILE A 588 32.21 3.01 -18.17
N GLU A 589 31.60 1.86 -18.45
CA GLU A 589 30.42 1.38 -17.73
C GLU A 589 30.75 1.19 -16.24
N LEU A 590 31.88 0.56 -15.93
CA LEU A 590 32.38 0.39 -14.56
C LEU A 590 32.64 1.75 -13.88
N LEU A 591 33.33 2.67 -14.56
CA LEU A 591 33.59 4.03 -14.06
C LEU A 591 32.30 4.77 -13.71
N SER A 592 31.27 4.63 -14.55
CA SER A 592 30.00 5.32 -14.35
C SER A 592 29.29 4.91 -13.06
N CYS A 593 29.47 3.66 -12.62
CA CYS A 593 28.81 3.09 -11.44
C CYS A 593 29.67 3.13 -10.15
N THR A 594 30.84 3.78 -10.18
CA THR A 594 31.71 3.97 -9.00
C THR A 594 31.14 4.95 -8.00
N LEU A 595 31.50 4.80 -6.72
CA LEU A 595 31.06 5.70 -5.65
C LEU A 595 31.38 7.17 -5.94
N GLY A 596 32.58 7.45 -6.44
CA GLY A 596 33.05 8.78 -6.79
C GLY A 596 32.30 9.44 -7.94
N ASN A 597 31.55 8.70 -8.75
CA ASN A 597 30.75 9.24 -9.84
C ASN A 597 29.28 9.54 -9.47
N LEU A 598 28.85 9.14 -8.26
CA LEU A 598 27.46 9.29 -7.82
C LEU A 598 27.27 10.54 -6.95
N LEU A 599 26.13 11.20 -7.15
CA LEU A 599 25.77 12.45 -6.48
C LEU A 599 24.26 12.50 -6.16
N PRO A 600 23.83 12.93 -4.96
CA PRO A 600 22.40 13.06 -4.66
C PRO A 600 21.83 14.31 -5.33
N LEU A 601 20.72 14.16 -6.04
CA LEU A 601 20.13 15.24 -6.83
C LEU A 601 18.61 15.09 -6.93
N SER A 602 17.87 16.21 -7.00
CA SER A 602 16.41 16.15 -7.24
C SER A 602 16.12 15.49 -8.59
N GLN A 603 15.07 14.67 -8.68
CA GLN A 603 14.70 13.97 -9.90
C GLN A 603 14.43 14.93 -11.07
N SER A 604 13.82 16.07 -10.80
CA SER A 604 13.56 17.11 -11.81
C SER A 604 14.84 17.66 -12.45
N ILE A 605 15.85 17.98 -11.63
CA ILE A 605 17.14 18.49 -12.14
C ILE A 605 17.92 17.37 -12.84
N ASN A 606 17.93 16.15 -12.30
CA ASN A 606 18.66 15.01 -12.88
C ASN A 606 18.13 14.72 -14.29
N SER A 607 16.80 14.65 -14.43
CA SER A 607 16.15 14.45 -15.72
C SER A 607 16.44 15.57 -16.72
N ALA A 608 16.61 16.81 -16.23
CA ALA A 608 16.94 17.96 -17.07
C ALA A 608 18.41 17.94 -17.53
N LEU A 609 19.34 17.43 -16.71
CA LEU A 609 20.77 17.39 -17.01
C LEU A 609 21.13 16.43 -18.15
N GLN A 610 20.40 15.32 -18.30
CA GLN A 610 20.63 14.31 -19.35
C GLN A 610 22.13 13.93 -19.47
N ASN A 611 22.61 13.74 -20.70
CA ASN A 611 24.00 13.39 -21.00
C ASN A 611 24.87 14.63 -21.31
N ASP A 612 24.45 15.82 -20.84
CA ASP A 612 25.19 17.08 -21.06
C ASP A 612 26.67 16.95 -20.65
N SER A 613 27.53 17.76 -21.27
CA SER A 613 28.95 17.83 -20.92
C SER A 613 29.13 18.24 -19.45
N PHE A 614 30.30 17.97 -18.87
CA PHE A 614 30.53 18.36 -17.47
C PHE A 614 30.36 19.88 -17.25
N GLU A 615 30.84 20.71 -18.17
CA GLU A 615 30.69 22.16 -18.09
C GLU A 615 29.22 22.62 -18.18
N ASP A 616 28.43 21.95 -19.03
CA ASP A 616 26.99 22.21 -19.15
C ASP A 616 26.20 21.74 -17.91
N LYS A 617 26.68 20.71 -17.21
CA LYS A 617 26.10 20.26 -15.94
C LYS A 617 26.46 21.21 -14.79
N LYS A 618 27.63 21.85 -14.85
CA LYS A 618 28.08 22.86 -13.88
C LYS A 618 27.27 24.16 -13.95
N THR A 619 27.10 24.69 -15.15
CA THR A 619 26.56 26.04 -15.38
C THR A 619 25.06 26.04 -15.66
N SER A 620 24.38 27.15 -15.34
CA SER A 620 22.98 27.32 -15.73
C SER A 620 22.90 27.76 -17.20
N LYS A 621 22.30 26.95 -18.08
CA LYS A 621 22.04 27.38 -19.47
C LYS A 621 21.08 28.58 -19.51
N ASN A 622 21.19 29.38 -20.58
CA ASN A 622 20.25 30.46 -20.91
C ASN A 622 18.83 29.89 -21.04
N GLY A 623 18.01 30.01 -19.99
CA GLY A 623 16.71 29.35 -19.88
C GLY A 623 16.25 28.99 -18.46
N GLY A 624 17.03 29.30 -17.42
CA GLY A 624 16.61 29.16 -16.02
C GLY A 624 16.82 27.77 -15.39
N ARG A 625 17.58 26.88 -16.04
CA ARG A 625 17.90 25.53 -15.52
C ARG A 625 19.10 25.58 -14.56
N ARG A 626 18.88 25.22 -13.28
CA ARG A 626 19.94 25.12 -12.25
C ARG A 626 21.00 24.05 -12.60
N GLY A 627 22.28 24.43 -12.58
CA GLY A 627 23.43 23.52 -12.63
C GLY A 627 24.10 23.34 -11.25
N TYR A 628 25.16 22.52 -11.19
CA TYR A 628 25.82 22.14 -9.92
C TYR A 628 26.37 23.32 -9.09
N GLN A 629 26.77 24.42 -9.73
CA GLN A 629 27.32 25.60 -9.02
C GLN A 629 26.33 26.27 -8.08
N ASN A 630 25.03 26.12 -8.34
CA ASN A 630 23.94 26.65 -7.51
C ASN A 630 23.22 25.51 -6.76
N GLY A 631 23.96 24.41 -6.56
CA GLY A 631 23.52 23.14 -6.05
C GLY A 631 23.51 23.01 -4.52
N SER A 632 23.36 21.77 -4.06
CA SER A 632 23.79 21.31 -2.75
C SER A 632 25.32 21.47 -2.59
N HIS A 633 25.86 21.31 -1.38
CA HIS A 633 27.30 21.44 -1.13
C HIS A 633 28.11 20.38 -1.86
N SER A 634 27.58 19.17 -1.99
CA SER A 634 28.20 18.10 -2.77
C SER A 634 28.19 18.42 -4.27
N GLU A 635 27.12 19.04 -4.80
CA GLU A 635 27.08 19.59 -6.16
C GLU A 635 28.13 20.70 -6.33
N ILE A 636 28.20 21.65 -5.41
CA ILE A 636 29.15 22.77 -5.45
C ILE A 636 30.59 22.28 -5.35
N GLU A 637 30.85 21.26 -4.53
CA GLU A 637 32.16 20.62 -4.42
C GLU A 637 32.58 20.03 -5.77
N VAL A 638 31.71 19.26 -6.42
CA VAL A 638 31.96 18.71 -7.75
C VAL A 638 32.15 19.82 -8.78
N ALA A 639 31.38 20.91 -8.70
CA ALA A 639 31.44 22.02 -9.64
C ALA A 639 32.74 22.82 -9.61
N LYS A 640 33.56 22.69 -8.55
CA LYS A 640 34.90 23.30 -8.44
C LYS A 640 35.93 22.63 -9.34
N GLU A 641 35.68 21.41 -9.78
CA GLU A 641 36.57 20.73 -10.70
C GLU A 641 36.56 21.42 -12.07
N SER A 642 37.74 21.57 -12.66
CA SER A 642 37.89 22.12 -14.01
C SER A 642 37.38 21.15 -15.07
N ASP A 643 37.51 19.85 -14.80
CA ASP A 643 37.19 18.78 -15.74
C ASP A 643 36.85 17.49 -14.97
N TRP A 644 36.09 16.58 -15.58
CA TRP A 644 35.70 15.30 -14.97
C TRP A 644 36.46 14.15 -15.62
N THR A 645 37.52 13.67 -14.95
CA THR A 645 38.41 12.60 -15.44
C THR A 645 38.23 11.33 -14.62
N ALA A 646 38.73 10.20 -15.14
CA ALA A 646 38.80 8.96 -14.38
C ALA A 646 39.60 9.12 -13.07
N ASP A 647 40.72 9.86 -13.06
CA ASP A 647 41.46 10.15 -11.82
C ASP A 647 40.59 10.91 -10.80
N ARG A 648 39.80 11.91 -11.23
CA ARG A 648 38.88 12.61 -10.32
C ARG A 648 37.84 11.67 -9.71
N ILE A 649 37.31 10.74 -10.51
CA ILE A 649 36.40 9.69 -10.03
C ILE A 649 37.10 8.80 -8.99
N TYR A 650 38.35 8.41 -9.23
CA TYR A 650 39.16 7.62 -8.30
C TYR A 650 39.40 8.38 -6.98
N GLN A 651 39.90 9.62 -7.04
CA GLN A 651 40.18 10.43 -5.85
C GLN A 651 38.91 10.71 -5.04
N ARG A 652 37.79 10.99 -5.71
CA ARG A 652 36.51 11.20 -5.03
C ARG A 652 35.98 9.91 -4.41
N SER A 653 36.13 8.76 -5.06
CA SER A 653 35.77 7.45 -4.47
C SER A 653 36.53 7.21 -3.17
N LYS A 654 37.85 7.44 -3.19
CA LYS A 654 38.70 7.34 -1.99
C LYS A 654 38.24 8.30 -0.89
N LYS A 655 38.02 9.58 -1.21
CA LYS A 655 37.53 10.60 -0.27
C LYS A 655 36.19 10.21 0.38
N LEU A 656 35.27 9.61 -0.38
CA LEU A 656 33.98 9.16 0.14
C LEU A 656 34.13 7.93 1.05
N LEU A 657 35.02 6.98 0.72
CA LEU A 657 35.31 5.85 1.60
C LEU A 657 35.98 6.29 2.91
N GLU A 658 36.91 7.25 2.85
CA GLU A 658 37.51 7.87 4.04
C GLU A 658 36.45 8.61 4.89
N PHE A 659 35.46 9.25 4.25
CA PHE A 659 34.31 9.78 4.98
C PHE A 659 33.54 8.67 5.72
N MET A 660 33.33 7.53 5.06
CA MET A 660 32.64 6.38 5.67
C MET A 660 33.36 5.89 6.94
N GLU A 661 34.68 5.69 6.87
CA GLU A 661 35.51 5.29 8.02
C GLU A 661 35.36 6.28 9.18
N ASN A 662 35.46 7.58 8.88
CA ASN A 662 35.45 8.63 9.88
C ASN A 662 34.08 8.83 10.55
N ARG A 663 32.99 8.68 9.77
CA ARG A 663 31.61 8.90 10.24
C ARG A 663 31.12 7.76 11.12
N TRP A 664 31.42 6.51 10.74
CA TRP A 664 30.96 5.31 11.43
C TRP A 664 32.04 4.62 12.27
N LYS A 665 33.23 5.24 12.41
CA LYS A 665 34.30 4.82 13.34
C LYS A 665 34.75 3.38 13.11
N PHE A 666 35.20 3.10 11.89
CA PHE A 666 35.90 1.86 11.54
C PHE A 666 36.99 2.17 10.51
N SER A 667 37.82 1.20 10.14
CA SER A 667 38.86 1.38 9.11
C SER A 667 38.89 0.21 8.13
N PHE A 668 39.16 0.51 6.87
CA PHE A 668 39.47 -0.45 5.81
C PHE A 668 40.98 -0.69 5.76
N THR A 669 41.38 -1.91 5.43
CA THR A 669 42.77 -2.15 5.01
C THR A 669 43.00 -1.55 3.62
N SER A 670 44.27 -1.32 3.25
CA SER A 670 44.63 -0.83 1.91
C SER A 670 44.08 -1.72 0.80
N GLU A 671 44.04 -3.04 1.01
CA GLU A 671 43.47 -3.98 0.05
C GLU A 671 41.95 -3.81 -0.09
N GLN A 672 41.24 -3.70 1.04
CA GLN A 672 39.79 -3.50 1.06
C GLN A 672 39.39 -2.18 0.39
N MET A 673 40.13 -1.10 0.69
CA MET A 673 39.94 0.21 0.05
C MET A 673 40.07 0.10 -1.46
N ASN A 674 41.11 -0.59 -1.96
CA ASN A 674 41.33 -0.79 -3.39
C ASN A 674 40.21 -1.60 -4.05
N LYS A 675 39.71 -2.65 -3.40
CA LYS A 675 38.56 -3.44 -3.90
C LYS A 675 37.28 -2.61 -3.99
N LEU A 676 37.03 -1.73 -3.00
CA LEU A 676 35.86 -0.85 -3.00
C LEU A 676 35.99 0.32 -3.97
N ILE A 677 37.18 0.83 -4.23
CA ILE A 677 37.38 1.81 -5.31
C ILE A 677 37.09 1.16 -6.67
N TYR A 678 37.43 -0.13 -6.82
CA TYR A 678 37.15 -0.99 -7.98
C TYR A 678 37.89 -0.60 -9.28
N VAL A 679 38.15 0.69 -9.51
CA VAL A 679 38.79 1.23 -10.72
C VAL A 679 40.24 1.66 -10.49
N THR A 680 41.01 0.86 -9.75
CA THR A 680 42.43 1.18 -9.44
C THR A 680 43.33 1.26 -10.68
N TRP A 681 42.94 0.59 -11.77
CA TRP A 681 43.63 0.59 -13.07
C TRP A 681 43.60 1.95 -13.80
N VAL A 682 42.78 2.90 -13.35
CA VAL A 682 42.72 4.26 -13.92
C VAL A 682 44.06 4.99 -13.89
N ASN A 683 44.93 4.63 -12.93
CA ASN A 683 46.23 5.25 -12.70
C ASN A 683 47.40 4.36 -13.19
N ASP A 684 47.17 3.50 -14.19
CA ASP A 684 48.19 2.61 -14.76
C ASP A 684 49.19 3.29 -15.70
N GLY A 685 49.01 4.59 -15.98
CA GLY A 685 49.90 5.39 -16.81
C GLY A 685 49.74 5.16 -18.31
N ARG A 686 48.64 4.55 -18.78
CA ARG A 686 48.38 4.32 -20.20
C ARG A 686 48.38 5.64 -21.01
N ALA A 687 48.93 5.57 -22.22
CA ALA A 687 49.00 6.72 -23.12
C ALA A 687 47.59 7.10 -23.62
N VAL A 688 47.26 8.38 -23.58
CA VAL A 688 45.98 8.88 -24.08
C VAL A 688 46.06 9.03 -25.61
N PRO A 689 45.17 8.39 -26.40
CA PRO A 689 45.14 8.54 -27.85
C PRO A 689 44.96 10.00 -28.31
N ALA A 690 45.22 10.25 -29.59
CA ALA A 690 44.94 11.56 -30.20
C ALA A 690 43.46 11.95 -30.01
N PRO A 691 43.14 13.24 -29.85
CA PRO A 691 41.76 13.70 -29.71
C PRO A 691 40.90 13.25 -30.88
N LEU A 692 39.64 12.92 -30.59
CA LEU A 692 38.65 12.63 -31.63
C LEU A 692 38.38 13.90 -32.44
N SER A 693 38.11 13.76 -33.75
CA SER A 693 37.69 14.89 -34.59
C SER A 693 36.34 15.42 -34.14
N GLU A 694 36.23 16.73 -33.90
CA GLU A 694 34.95 17.41 -33.62
C GLU A 694 34.04 17.32 -34.84
N GLU A 695 33.07 16.41 -34.82
CA GLU A 695 31.92 16.47 -35.72
C GLU A 695 30.99 17.59 -35.26
N SER A 696 30.49 18.43 -36.18
CA SER A 696 29.52 19.47 -35.86
C SER A 696 28.28 18.83 -35.22
N GLU A 697 28.08 19.01 -33.91
CA GLU A 697 26.85 18.58 -33.24
C GLU A 697 25.69 19.35 -33.88
N LYS A 698 24.82 18.65 -34.64
CA LYS A 698 23.59 19.26 -35.17
C LYS A 698 22.80 19.85 -34.01
N PRO A 699 22.24 21.06 -34.15
CA PRO A 699 21.34 21.59 -33.13
C PRO A 699 20.19 20.60 -32.96
N ALA A 700 19.85 20.31 -31.71
CA ALA A 700 18.73 19.45 -31.38
C ALA A 700 17.47 20.07 -31.99
N ASP A 701 16.97 19.45 -33.06
CA ASP A 701 15.72 19.81 -33.69
C ASP A 701 14.61 19.70 -32.64
N SER A 702 14.04 20.83 -32.27
CA SER A 702 12.78 20.92 -31.55
C SER A 702 11.64 20.57 -32.50
N SER A 703 11.62 19.36 -33.05
CA SER A 703 10.46 18.75 -33.74
C SER A 703 10.78 17.36 -34.29
N SER A 704 11.02 16.36 -33.43
CA SER A 704 10.80 14.98 -33.83
C SER A 704 10.48 14.09 -32.63
N LYS A 705 9.21 13.68 -32.50
CA LYS A 705 8.83 12.52 -31.68
C LYS A 705 9.46 11.29 -32.33
N GLY A 706 10.58 10.80 -31.78
CA GLY A 706 11.24 9.60 -32.29
C GLY A 706 12.45 9.16 -31.48
N LYS A 707 12.28 8.04 -30.77
CA LYS A 707 13.29 7.13 -30.18
C LYS A 707 14.04 7.61 -28.93
N GLN A 708 13.55 7.16 -27.78
CA GLN A 708 14.32 7.10 -26.53
C GLN A 708 15.43 6.03 -26.62
N PRO A 709 16.67 6.31 -26.20
CA PRO A 709 17.67 5.29 -25.91
C PRO A 709 17.41 4.65 -24.53
N SER A 710 17.68 3.34 -24.47
CA SER A 710 17.48 2.42 -23.34
C SER A 710 18.29 2.77 -22.09
N LYS A 711 17.65 2.68 -20.91
CA LYS A 711 18.28 2.66 -19.57
C LYS A 711 19.01 1.32 -19.34
N PRO A 712 20.07 1.27 -18.52
CA PRO A 712 20.71 0.01 -18.14
C PRO A 712 19.87 -0.76 -17.12
N VAL A 713 20.01 -2.07 -17.18
CA VAL A 713 19.01 -3.06 -16.79
C VAL A 713 19.63 -4.01 -15.77
N GLY A 714 18.98 -4.21 -14.62
CA GLY A 714 19.32 -5.31 -13.71
C GLY A 714 18.87 -6.67 -14.26
N ASP A 715 19.22 -7.76 -13.57
CA ASP A 715 18.85 -9.18 -13.86
C ASP A 715 17.42 -9.36 -14.42
N LEU A 716 16.45 -8.63 -13.86
CA LEU A 716 15.05 -8.68 -14.32
C LEU A 716 14.84 -8.21 -15.76
N GLY A 717 15.52 -7.16 -16.22
CA GLY A 717 15.30 -6.69 -17.57
C GLY A 717 16.08 -7.49 -18.61
N GLU A 718 17.17 -8.19 -18.23
CA GLU A 718 17.79 -9.20 -19.10
C GLU A 718 16.81 -10.38 -19.28
N LEU A 719 16.17 -10.83 -18.20
CA LEU A 719 15.11 -11.84 -18.27
C LEU A 719 13.91 -11.38 -19.12
N GLN A 720 13.50 -10.11 -19.01
CA GLN A 720 12.44 -9.53 -19.86
C GLN A 720 12.86 -9.45 -21.32
N LEU A 721 14.06 -8.94 -21.62
CA LEU A 721 14.57 -8.85 -22.99
C LEU A 721 14.67 -10.25 -23.61
N LYS A 722 15.18 -11.24 -22.86
CA LYS A 722 15.25 -12.63 -23.29
C LYS A 722 13.86 -13.19 -23.56
N PHE A 723 12.92 -13.02 -22.63
CA PHE A 723 11.53 -13.47 -22.78
C PHE A 723 10.86 -12.88 -24.04
N TRP A 724 10.96 -11.57 -24.25
CA TRP A 724 10.38 -10.92 -25.44
C TRP A 724 11.09 -11.32 -26.73
N SER A 725 12.40 -11.53 -26.69
CA SER A 725 13.16 -12.00 -27.86
C SER A 725 12.69 -13.39 -28.28
N SER A 726 12.54 -14.32 -27.32
CA SER A 726 11.99 -15.65 -27.57
C SER A 726 10.53 -15.60 -28.02
N PHE A 727 9.70 -14.71 -27.46
CA PHE A 727 8.33 -14.53 -27.91
C PHE A 727 8.25 -14.05 -29.37
N VAL A 728 9.07 -13.07 -29.76
CA VAL A 728 9.10 -12.55 -31.14
C VAL A 728 9.59 -13.61 -32.12
N GLU A 729 10.58 -14.41 -31.73
CA GLU A 729 11.06 -15.54 -32.55
C GLU A 729 9.97 -16.61 -32.71
N TYR A 730 9.30 -16.98 -31.62
CA TYR A 730 8.16 -17.91 -31.66
C TYR A 730 7.02 -17.39 -32.56
N CYS A 731 6.67 -16.10 -32.47
CA CYS A 731 5.67 -15.50 -33.35
C CYS A 731 6.08 -15.58 -34.83
N LYS A 732 7.37 -15.41 -35.16
CA LYS A 732 7.86 -15.57 -36.54
C LYS A 732 7.74 -17.01 -37.03
N GLU A 733 8.06 -17.99 -36.20
CA GLU A 733 7.89 -19.41 -36.53
C GLU A 733 6.42 -19.77 -36.79
N GLU A 734 5.50 -19.19 -36.03
CA GLU A 734 4.06 -19.36 -36.19
C GLU A 734 3.44 -18.44 -37.27
N GLY A 735 4.26 -17.64 -37.97
CA GLY A 735 3.81 -16.76 -39.07
C GLY A 735 2.98 -15.55 -38.63
N ARG A 736 3.24 -15.03 -37.42
CA ARG A 736 2.61 -13.87 -36.76
C ARG A 736 3.57 -12.66 -36.67
N ASP A 737 4.50 -12.56 -37.62
CA ASP A 737 5.51 -11.51 -37.67
C ASP A 737 4.97 -10.19 -38.24
N THR A 738 3.84 -10.25 -38.95
CA THR A 738 3.19 -9.13 -39.60
C THR A 738 2.08 -8.47 -38.77
N ASP A 739 1.64 -9.08 -37.67
CA ASP A 739 0.53 -8.59 -36.85
C ASP A 739 0.87 -8.49 -35.34
N ILE A 740 1.43 -9.54 -34.74
CA ILE A 740 1.82 -9.54 -33.31
C ILE A 740 3.29 -9.14 -33.13
N ALA A 741 4.21 -9.72 -33.91
CA ALA A 741 5.66 -9.55 -33.72
C ALA A 741 6.25 -8.29 -34.41
N LEU A 742 5.46 -7.21 -34.52
CA LEU A 742 5.84 -5.99 -35.25
C LEU A 742 6.86 -5.11 -34.52
N ARG A 743 6.98 -5.22 -33.20
CA ARG A 743 7.86 -4.39 -32.39
C ARG A 743 9.15 -5.12 -32.04
N LYS A 744 10.24 -4.35 -31.93
CA LYS A 744 11.50 -4.90 -31.42
C LYS A 744 11.35 -5.26 -29.94
N PRO A 745 11.86 -6.42 -29.49
CA PRO A 745 11.88 -6.77 -28.08
C PRO A 745 12.77 -5.78 -27.32
N LEU A 746 12.33 -5.37 -26.13
CA LEU A 746 13.01 -4.41 -25.25
C LEU A 746 13.05 -4.93 -23.82
N ALA A 747 14.01 -4.46 -23.02
CA ALA A 747 14.12 -4.78 -21.60
C ALA A 747 13.07 -4.02 -20.76
N GLN A 748 11.82 -4.43 -20.86
CA GLN A 748 10.67 -3.80 -20.21
C GLN A 748 9.62 -4.84 -19.84
N ASN A 749 8.69 -4.52 -18.95
CA ASN A 749 7.67 -5.46 -18.48
C ASN A 749 6.41 -5.51 -19.34
N TRP A 750 6.40 -4.90 -20.53
CA TRP A 750 5.28 -4.88 -21.46
C TRP A 750 5.70 -5.07 -22.92
N TYR A 751 4.77 -5.51 -23.76
CA TYR A 751 4.96 -5.65 -25.20
C TYR A 751 3.68 -5.24 -25.92
N ASP A 752 3.71 -4.11 -26.62
CA ASP A 752 2.54 -3.55 -27.28
C ASP A 752 2.32 -4.16 -28.67
N ILE A 753 1.07 -4.48 -28.96
CA ILE A 753 0.61 -4.99 -30.25
C ILE A 753 -0.08 -3.83 -30.98
N PRO A 754 0.38 -3.43 -32.17
CA PRO A 754 -0.29 -2.42 -32.96
C PRO A 754 -1.69 -2.93 -33.36
N VAL A 755 -2.70 -2.12 -33.12
CA VAL A 755 -4.05 -2.32 -33.68
C VAL A 755 -4.46 -1.02 -34.37
N ASN A 756 -5.31 -1.09 -35.39
CA ASN A 756 -5.74 0.09 -36.17
C ASN A 756 -6.70 1.05 -35.43
N GLY A 757 -6.77 0.98 -34.10
CA GLY A 757 -7.56 1.88 -33.26
C GLY A 757 -6.82 3.19 -32.98
N SER A 758 -7.47 4.33 -33.18
CA SER A 758 -6.88 5.65 -32.91
C SER A 758 -6.80 6.01 -31.42
N ASP A 759 -7.54 5.30 -30.56
CA ASP A 759 -7.78 5.67 -29.17
C ASP A 759 -7.49 4.56 -28.13
N TYR A 760 -7.04 3.38 -28.56
CA TYR A 760 -6.51 2.33 -27.69
C TYR A 760 -5.45 1.47 -28.40
N HIS A 761 -4.70 0.66 -27.64
CA HIS A 761 -3.87 -0.42 -28.17
C HIS A 761 -3.94 -1.68 -27.32
N LEU A 762 -3.56 -2.83 -27.89
CA LEU A 762 -3.38 -4.07 -27.14
C LEU A 762 -1.94 -4.16 -26.62
N SER A 763 -1.75 -4.75 -25.45
CA SER A 763 -0.42 -4.94 -24.86
C SER A 763 -0.38 -6.18 -23.98
N TYR A 764 0.75 -6.88 -23.97
CA TYR A 764 1.05 -7.90 -22.97
C TYR A 764 1.83 -7.29 -21.82
N THR A 765 1.64 -7.80 -20.61
CA THR A 765 2.48 -7.44 -19.46
C THR A 765 2.92 -8.64 -18.64
N VAL A 766 4.14 -8.56 -18.11
CA VAL A 766 4.75 -9.55 -17.23
C VAL A 766 4.97 -8.91 -15.86
N THR A 767 4.19 -9.29 -14.86
CA THR A 767 4.22 -8.66 -13.52
C THR A 767 4.84 -9.60 -12.49
N ARG A 768 5.95 -9.16 -11.85
CA ARG A 768 6.62 -9.83 -10.71
C ARG A 768 6.93 -11.32 -10.95
N SER A 769 7.18 -11.72 -12.21
CA SER A 769 7.42 -13.12 -12.63
C SER A 769 6.27 -14.10 -12.35
N LYS A 770 5.09 -13.61 -11.93
CA LYS A 770 3.97 -14.42 -11.45
C LYS A 770 2.72 -14.36 -12.33
N TYR A 771 2.55 -13.27 -13.09
CA TYR A 771 1.38 -13.07 -13.93
C TYR A 771 1.78 -12.65 -15.34
N LEU A 772 1.14 -13.30 -16.31
CA LEU A 772 1.12 -12.92 -17.71
C LEU A 772 -0.26 -12.36 -18.02
N SER A 773 -0.33 -11.13 -18.54
CA SER A 773 -1.61 -10.45 -18.77
C SER A 773 -1.70 -9.93 -20.20
N LEU A 774 -2.87 -10.05 -20.81
CA LEU A 774 -3.27 -9.36 -22.04
C LEU A 774 -4.15 -8.18 -21.64
N LEU A 775 -3.87 -6.98 -22.14
CA LEU A 775 -4.66 -5.80 -21.82
C LEU A 775 -4.97 -4.94 -23.03
N ILE A 776 -6.11 -4.25 -22.96
CA ILE A 776 -6.46 -3.11 -23.79
C ILE A 776 -6.08 -1.86 -23.02
N TYR A 777 -5.13 -1.10 -23.53
CA TYR A 777 -4.73 0.19 -22.96
C TYR A 777 -5.45 1.30 -23.71
N VAL A 778 -6.31 2.02 -23.01
CA VAL A 778 -7.19 3.04 -23.59
C VAL A 778 -6.64 4.43 -23.27
N TYR A 779 -6.48 5.28 -24.29
CA TYR A 779 -5.79 6.56 -24.16
C TYR A 779 -6.66 7.69 -23.58
N ASN A 780 -7.98 7.61 -23.72
CA ASN A 780 -8.92 8.65 -23.27
C ASN A 780 -10.18 8.06 -22.62
N LYS A 781 -10.97 8.92 -21.97
CA LYS A 781 -12.15 8.51 -21.21
C LYS A 781 -13.29 8.06 -22.11
N GLU A 782 -13.54 8.80 -23.21
CA GLU A 782 -14.61 8.50 -24.16
C GLU A 782 -14.46 7.10 -24.79
N ALA A 783 -13.24 6.70 -25.15
CA ALA A 783 -12.96 5.38 -25.70
C ALA A 783 -13.15 4.27 -24.67
N PHE A 784 -12.85 4.53 -23.39
CA PHE A 784 -13.04 3.54 -22.33
C PHE A 784 -14.52 3.33 -22.04
N GLU A 785 -15.29 4.42 -21.92
CA GLU A 785 -16.75 4.37 -21.76
C GLU A 785 -17.43 3.70 -22.96
N ARG A 786 -16.94 3.97 -24.19
CA ARG A 786 -17.41 3.30 -25.40
C ARG A 786 -17.17 1.78 -25.35
N LEU A 787 -15.97 1.35 -24.99
CA LEU A 787 -15.65 -0.08 -24.84
C LEU A 787 -16.46 -0.70 -23.68
N GLU A 788 -16.64 0.02 -22.58
CA GLU A 788 -17.38 -0.42 -21.40
C GLU A 788 -18.87 -0.59 -21.69
N SER A 789 -19.46 0.28 -22.53
CA SER A 789 -20.84 0.12 -23.01
C SER A 789 -21.05 -1.20 -23.78
N LYS A 790 -19.98 -1.77 -24.34
CA LYS A 790 -19.97 -3.03 -25.08
C LYS A 790 -19.46 -4.21 -24.24
N LYS A 791 -19.15 -4.00 -22.95
CA LYS A 791 -18.51 -4.97 -22.04
C LYS A 791 -19.13 -6.36 -22.09
N ASN A 792 -20.44 -6.47 -21.87
CA ASN A 792 -21.11 -7.77 -21.80
C ASN A 792 -20.93 -8.57 -23.09
N LYS A 793 -20.99 -7.88 -24.24
CA LYS A 793 -20.85 -8.50 -25.55
C LYS A 793 -19.39 -8.84 -25.88
N ILE A 794 -18.44 -8.01 -25.44
CA ILE A 794 -17.01 -8.30 -25.54
C ILE A 794 -16.65 -9.54 -24.72
N GLU A 795 -17.08 -9.61 -23.45
CA GLU A 795 -16.79 -10.74 -22.56
C GLU A 795 -17.48 -12.03 -23.01
N GLU A 796 -18.70 -11.94 -23.58
CA GLU A 796 -19.41 -13.08 -24.15
C GLU A 796 -18.65 -13.69 -25.34
N ILE A 797 -18.18 -12.86 -26.28
CA ILE A 797 -17.46 -13.32 -27.48
C ILE A 797 -16.02 -13.75 -27.14
N PHE A 798 -15.36 -13.05 -26.21
CA PHE A 798 -14.03 -13.41 -25.71
C PHE A 798 -14.05 -14.67 -24.84
N GLY A 799 -15.21 -15.05 -24.32
CA GLY A 799 -15.40 -16.26 -23.50
C GLY A 799 -14.78 -16.19 -22.10
N ASN A 800 -14.27 -15.03 -21.68
CA ASN A 800 -13.63 -14.80 -20.39
C ASN A 800 -14.02 -13.43 -19.82
N LYS A 801 -14.10 -13.33 -18.49
CA LYS A 801 -14.30 -12.04 -17.81
C LYS A 801 -13.03 -11.20 -17.86
N LEU A 802 -13.20 -9.89 -18.03
CA LEU A 802 -12.12 -8.91 -18.06
C LEU A 802 -12.16 -8.04 -16.80
N ASP A 803 -10.98 -7.67 -16.29
CA ASP A 803 -10.85 -6.67 -15.24
C ASP A 803 -10.85 -5.27 -15.87
N TRP A 804 -11.96 -4.55 -15.74
CA TRP A 804 -12.09 -3.16 -16.20
C TRP A 804 -11.52 -2.23 -15.12
N TYR A 805 -10.42 -1.54 -15.42
CA TYR A 805 -9.62 -0.80 -14.44
C TYR A 805 -9.54 0.70 -14.78
N SER A 806 -10.27 1.50 -14.01
CA SER A 806 -10.17 2.96 -13.94
C SER A 806 -9.65 3.38 -12.56
N SER A 807 -8.34 3.42 -12.37
CA SER A 807 -7.79 3.74 -11.04
C SER A 807 -7.83 5.23 -10.73
N ARG A 808 -8.90 5.65 -10.06
CA ARG A 808 -9.03 6.95 -9.36
C ARG A 808 -9.30 8.15 -10.27
N GLU A 809 -9.96 9.14 -9.68
CA GLU A 809 -10.12 10.48 -10.26
C GLU A 809 -8.76 11.06 -10.68
N GLY A 810 -8.64 11.46 -11.96
CA GLY A 810 -7.43 12.06 -12.51
C GLY A 810 -6.37 11.11 -13.08
N SER A 811 -6.59 9.78 -13.13
CA SER A 811 -5.65 8.87 -13.80
C SER A 811 -5.74 8.94 -15.33
N GLU A 812 -4.60 9.19 -15.97
CA GLU A 812 -4.45 9.13 -17.42
C GLU A 812 -4.53 7.69 -17.97
N ALA A 813 -4.20 6.68 -17.15
CA ALA A 813 -4.19 5.28 -17.57
C ALA A 813 -5.55 4.59 -17.35
N LYS A 814 -6.19 4.15 -18.43
CA LYS A 814 -7.43 3.35 -18.44
C LYS A 814 -7.14 2.01 -19.10
N ARG A 815 -7.45 0.89 -18.43
CA ARG A 815 -7.03 -0.45 -18.89
C ARG A 815 -8.12 -1.50 -18.70
N ILE A 816 -8.22 -2.42 -19.64
CA ILE A 816 -9.09 -3.60 -19.58
C ILE A 816 -8.17 -4.82 -19.61
N ILE A 817 -8.20 -5.67 -18.59
CA ILE A 817 -7.10 -6.63 -18.35
C ILE A 817 -7.63 -8.07 -18.21
N TYR A 818 -7.02 -9.00 -18.94
CA TYR A 818 -7.15 -10.43 -18.71
C TYR A 818 -5.84 -10.98 -18.14
N LYS A 819 -5.89 -11.70 -17.01
CA LYS A 819 -4.70 -12.18 -16.29
C LYS A 819 -4.67 -13.70 -16.20
N ARG A 820 -3.47 -14.26 -16.39
CA ARG A 820 -3.14 -15.66 -16.12
C ARG A 820 -1.99 -15.74 -15.13
N GLU A 821 -2.11 -16.61 -14.12
CA GLU A 821 -0.99 -16.96 -13.25
C GLU A 821 0.01 -17.83 -14.03
N ALA A 822 1.27 -17.40 -14.07
CA ALA A 822 2.31 -18.01 -14.90
C ALA A 822 3.69 -17.81 -14.26
N ASP A 823 4.55 -18.83 -14.35
CA ASP A 823 5.96 -18.76 -13.96
C ASP A 823 6.77 -18.27 -15.17
N VAL A 824 6.67 -16.96 -15.43
CA VAL A 824 6.90 -16.38 -16.78
C VAL A 824 8.32 -16.61 -17.31
N PHE A 825 9.32 -16.74 -16.44
CA PHE A 825 10.71 -16.94 -16.84
C PHE A 825 11.17 -18.40 -16.82
N ASN A 826 10.26 -19.36 -16.61
CA ASN A 826 10.56 -20.79 -16.64
C ASN A 826 10.70 -21.30 -18.08
N PRO A 827 11.90 -21.71 -18.54
CA PRO A 827 12.12 -22.09 -19.94
C PRO A 827 11.26 -23.28 -20.39
N SER A 828 10.91 -24.19 -19.48
CA SER A 828 10.13 -25.41 -19.80
C SER A 828 8.67 -25.13 -20.15
N LYS A 829 8.16 -23.93 -19.84
CA LYS A 829 6.75 -23.54 -20.07
C LYS A 829 6.60 -22.40 -21.07
N GLN A 830 7.68 -21.91 -21.66
CA GLN A 830 7.65 -20.74 -22.54
C GLN A 830 6.80 -20.97 -23.80
N GLU A 831 6.93 -22.14 -24.45
CA GLU A 831 6.09 -22.47 -25.62
C GLU A 831 4.59 -22.47 -25.27
N GLU A 832 4.22 -23.04 -24.12
CA GLU A 832 2.83 -23.04 -23.63
C GLU A 832 2.30 -21.62 -23.40
N TYR A 833 3.14 -20.74 -22.85
CA TYR A 833 2.77 -19.34 -22.60
C TYR A 833 2.67 -18.53 -23.88
N PHE A 834 3.59 -18.72 -24.83
CA PHE A 834 3.56 -18.01 -26.11
C PHE A 834 2.35 -18.44 -26.96
N ALA A 835 2.04 -19.75 -27.00
CA ALA A 835 0.83 -20.25 -27.66
C ALA A 835 -0.43 -19.63 -27.06
N TRP A 836 -0.52 -19.59 -25.72
CA TRP A 836 -1.64 -18.95 -25.03
C TRP A 836 -1.75 -17.46 -25.31
N MET A 837 -0.63 -16.74 -25.40
CA MET A 837 -0.64 -15.31 -25.73
C MET A 837 -1.28 -15.08 -27.09
N ILE A 838 -0.80 -15.79 -28.12
CA ILE A 838 -1.32 -15.69 -29.48
C ILE A 838 -2.82 -16.01 -29.51
N ASP A 839 -3.24 -17.14 -28.92
CA ASP A 839 -4.64 -17.57 -28.87
C ASP A 839 -5.56 -16.52 -28.22
N LYS A 840 -5.16 -15.98 -27.06
CA LYS A 840 -5.97 -14.96 -26.37
C LYS A 840 -5.97 -13.61 -27.08
N CYS A 841 -4.92 -13.26 -27.80
CA CYS A 841 -4.92 -12.08 -28.64
C CYS A 841 -5.90 -12.23 -29.81
N ASP A 842 -5.97 -13.40 -30.43
CA ASP A 842 -6.90 -13.68 -31.53
C ASP A 842 -8.36 -13.66 -31.04
N GLU A 843 -8.64 -14.31 -29.92
CA GLU A 843 -9.98 -14.29 -29.30
C GLU A 843 -10.42 -12.86 -28.95
N LEU A 844 -9.54 -12.06 -28.33
CA LEU A 844 -9.86 -10.69 -27.94
C LEU A 844 -10.02 -9.79 -29.16
N SER A 845 -9.16 -9.96 -30.17
CA SER A 845 -9.25 -9.26 -31.44
C SER A 845 -10.58 -9.54 -32.14
N ASN A 846 -10.99 -10.81 -32.21
CA ASN A 846 -12.28 -11.20 -32.75
C ASN A 846 -13.46 -10.61 -31.96
N ALA A 847 -13.37 -10.59 -30.62
CA ALA A 847 -14.39 -9.94 -29.80
C ALA A 847 -14.52 -8.45 -30.14
N LEU A 848 -13.40 -7.72 -30.30
CA LEU A 848 -13.39 -6.31 -30.67
C LEU A 848 -13.92 -6.07 -32.09
N VAL A 849 -13.62 -6.94 -33.06
CA VAL A 849 -14.18 -6.87 -34.42
C VAL A 849 -15.69 -7.05 -34.41
N GLN A 850 -16.20 -8.08 -33.72
CA GLN A 850 -17.64 -8.37 -33.70
C GLN A 850 -18.49 -7.31 -32.98
N VAL A 851 -17.87 -6.53 -32.08
CA VAL A 851 -18.53 -5.37 -31.47
C VAL A 851 -18.27 -4.06 -32.22
N GLY A 852 -17.58 -4.11 -33.36
CA GLY A 852 -17.30 -2.97 -34.23
C GLY A 852 -16.34 -1.95 -33.60
N GLU A 853 -15.41 -2.40 -32.76
CA GLU A 853 -14.35 -1.57 -32.17
C GLU A 853 -13.01 -1.71 -32.89
N MET A 854 -12.85 -2.77 -33.69
CA MET A 854 -11.67 -2.97 -34.52
C MET A 854 -12.13 -3.29 -35.94
N ASP A 855 -11.53 -2.64 -36.93
CA ASP A 855 -11.78 -2.94 -38.33
C ASP A 855 -11.42 -4.41 -38.61
N GLU A 856 -12.18 -5.08 -39.49
CA GLU A 856 -11.69 -6.32 -40.11
C GLU A 856 -10.35 -5.96 -40.78
N GLU A 857 -9.24 -6.47 -40.26
CA GLU A 857 -7.97 -6.35 -40.98
C GLU A 857 -8.20 -6.83 -42.42
N PRO A 858 -7.67 -6.12 -43.43
CA PRO A 858 -7.73 -6.60 -44.79
C PRO A 858 -7.09 -7.98 -44.78
N LYS A 859 -7.92 -9.02 -44.97
CA LYS A 859 -7.42 -10.36 -45.29
C LYS A 859 -6.34 -10.16 -46.34
N GLU A 860 -5.10 -10.52 -46.01
CA GLU A 860 -4.21 -11.00 -47.05
C GLU A 860 -4.93 -12.19 -47.71
N LYS A 861 -5.75 -11.89 -48.72
CA LYS A 861 -5.76 -12.67 -49.95
C LYS A 861 -4.28 -12.68 -50.32
N ASP A 862 -3.51 -13.73 -50.08
CA ASP A 862 -3.83 -15.01 -50.63
C ASP A 862 -2.82 -16.09 -50.21
N LYS A 863 -2.57 -16.28 -48.90
CA LYS A 863 -1.61 -17.33 -48.44
C LYS A 863 -1.95 -18.72 -48.98
N PHE A 864 -3.22 -18.99 -49.28
CA PHE A 864 -3.72 -20.28 -49.80
C PHE A 864 -4.46 -20.17 -51.15
N SER A 865 -4.32 -19.07 -51.91
CA SER A 865 -4.89 -18.93 -53.27
C SER A 865 -4.62 -20.13 -54.15
N LYS A 866 -3.35 -20.56 -54.15
CA LYS A 866 -2.86 -21.62 -55.02
C LYS A 866 -3.55 -22.94 -54.72
N LEU A 867 -3.85 -23.21 -53.45
CA LEU A 867 -4.62 -24.37 -53.04
C LEU A 867 -6.08 -24.26 -53.51
N ASN A 868 -6.68 -23.08 -53.38
CA ASN A 868 -8.03 -22.82 -53.85
C ASN A 868 -8.15 -23.02 -55.38
N GLN A 869 -7.29 -22.38 -56.17
CA GLN A 869 -7.21 -22.54 -57.63
C GLN A 869 -6.92 -23.99 -58.05
N TYR A 870 -6.07 -24.71 -57.32
CA TYR A 870 -5.78 -26.11 -57.60
C TYR A 870 -7.03 -26.98 -57.42
N LEU A 871 -7.78 -26.78 -56.33
CA LEU A 871 -8.98 -27.54 -56.02
C LEU A 871 -10.13 -27.21 -56.99
N GLU A 872 -10.34 -25.94 -57.35
CA GLU A 872 -11.33 -25.53 -58.36
C GLU A 872 -11.06 -26.20 -59.72
N ASN A 873 -9.78 -26.31 -60.11
CA ASN A 873 -9.37 -26.87 -61.40
C ASN A 873 -9.19 -28.39 -61.41
N CYS A 874 -9.19 -29.08 -60.26
CA CYS A 874 -8.83 -30.51 -60.21
C CYS A 874 -9.88 -31.44 -60.85
N GLY A 875 -11.13 -30.97 -61.04
CA GLY A 875 -12.21 -31.70 -61.71
C GLY A 875 -12.69 -32.98 -61.03
N LYS A 876 -12.10 -33.38 -59.89
CA LYS A 876 -12.41 -34.62 -59.16
C LYS A 876 -13.48 -34.39 -58.09
N THR A 877 -14.33 -35.40 -57.87
CA THR A 877 -15.35 -35.40 -56.80
C THR A 877 -14.78 -35.80 -55.44
N GLU A 878 -13.69 -36.56 -55.43
CA GLU A 878 -12.97 -36.99 -54.23
C GLU A 878 -11.45 -36.97 -54.52
N LEU A 879 -10.68 -36.45 -53.57
CA LEU A 879 -9.24 -36.21 -53.72
C LEU A 879 -8.52 -36.47 -52.40
N THR A 880 -7.47 -37.27 -52.42
CA THR A 880 -6.54 -37.42 -51.29
C THR A 880 -5.25 -36.66 -51.61
N LEU A 881 -4.84 -35.76 -50.71
CA LEU A 881 -3.56 -35.04 -50.78
C LEU A 881 -2.70 -35.42 -49.59
N THR A 882 -1.39 -35.60 -49.78
CA THR A 882 -0.44 -35.64 -48.67
C THR A 882 -0.15 -34.24 -48.17
N PHE A 883 0.32 -34.09 -46.93
CA PHE A 883 0.70 -32.79 -46.38
C PHE A 883 1.81 -32.15 -47.22
N THR A 884 2.76 -32.95 -47.70
CA THR A 884 3.80 -32.51 -48.63
C THR A 884 3.24 -32.02 -49.97
N ASP A 885 2.16 -32.63 -50.49
CA ASP A 885 1.49 -32.12 -51.70
C ASP A 885 0.88 -30.74 -51.42
N ILE A 886 0.25 -30.56 -50.25
CA ILE A 886 -0.35 -29.29 -49.85
C ILE A 886 0.73 -28.22 -49.71
N GLU A 887 1.85 -28.53 -49.06
CA GLU A 887 3.03 -27.65 -48.92
C GLU A 887 3.61 -27.25 -50.28
N ALA A 888 3.70 -28.19 -51.21
CA ALA A 888 4.16 -27.92 -52.58
C ALA A 888 3.21 -26.99 -53.34
N ILE A 889 1.89 -27.15 -53.15
CA ILE A 889 0.87 -26.31 -53.80
C ILE A 889 0.91 -24.88 -53.25
N ILE A 890 1.02 -24.70 -51.92
CA ILE A 890 1.03 -23.38 -51.29
C ILE A 890 2.41 -22.70 -51.36
N GLY A 891 3.47 -23.48 -51.48
CA GLY A 891 4.85 -23.01 -51.58
C GLY A 891 5.52 -22.68 -50.24
N CYS A 892 5.00 -23.19 -49.13
CA CYS A 892 5.56 -23.08 -47.80
C CYS A 892 5.22 -24.31 -46.95
N ASN A 893 5.97 -24.56 -45.89
CA ASN A 893 5.68 -25.67 -44.97
C ASN A 893 4.41 -25.40 -44.16
N LEU A 894 3.70 -26.45 -43.80
CA LEU A 894 2.56 -26.42 -42.89
C LEU A 894 3.05 -26.16 -41.45
N CYS A 895 2.24 -25.47 -40.65
CA CYS A 895 2.57 -25.22 -39.25
C CYS A 895 2.54 -26.52 -38.43
N LYS A 896 3.24 -26.56 -37.30
CA LYS A 896 3.32 -27.73 -36.41
C LYS A 896 1.93 -28.22 -35.98
N SER A 897 0.98 -27.30 -35.80
CA SER A 897 -0.41 -27.63 -35.43
C SER A 897 -1.14 -28.47 -36.48
N ALA A 898 -0.83 -28.28 -37.77
CA ALA A 898 -1.39 -29.09 -38.85
C ALA A 898 -0.95 -30.56 -38.77
N TYR A 899 0.28 -30.80 -38.29
CA TYR A 899 0.87 -32.12 -38.09
C TYR A 899 0.41 -32.79 -36.78
N ASN A 900 0.11 -32.01 -35.76
CA ASN A 900 -0.13 -32.54 -34.41
C ASN A 900 -1.61 -32.67 -34.04
N TYR A 901 -2.51 -31.91 -34.68
CA TYR A 901 -3.90 -31.82 -34.26
C TYR A 901 -4.88 -31.95 -35.44
N SER A 902 -5.77 -32.95 -35.39
CA SER A 902 -6.81 -33.15 -36.41
C SER A 902 -7.83 -32.01 -36.42
N ALA A 903 -8.06 -31.36 -35.27
CA ALA A 903 -8.94 -30.20 -35.12
C ALA A 903 -8.51 -29.00 -35.97
N TYR A 904 -7.21 -28.86 -36.26
CA TYR A 904 -6.67 -27.81 -37.14
C TYR A 904 -7.34 -27.84 -38.53
N TRP A 905 -7.68 -29.03 -39.02
CA TRP A 905 -8.23 -29.24 -40.36
C TRP A 905 -9.74 -29.03 -40.45
N THR A 906 -10.39 -28.63 -39.36
CA THR A 906 -11.82 -28.36 -39.31
C THR A 906 -12.09 -26.87 -39.54
N PRO A 907 -13.03 -26.49 -40.44
CA PRO A 907 -13.42 -25.09 -40.63
C PRO A 907 -13.86 -24.44 -39.31
N SER A 908 -13.25 -23.30 -38.99
CA SER A 908 -13.58 -22.46 -37.84
C SER A 908 -13.35 -20.99 -38.25
N PRO A 909 -13.89 -19.99 -37.54
CA PRO A 909 -13.67 -18.59 -37.88
C PRO A 909 -12.18 -18.18 -37.98
N THR A 910 -11.29 -18.90 -37.29
CA THR A 910 -9.84 -18.61 -37.20
C THR A 910 -8.97 -19.51 -38.08
N HIS A 911 -9.45 -20.68 -38.51
CA HIS A 911 -8.67 -21.63 -39.32
C HIS A 911 -8.70 -21.28 -40.82
N THR A 912 -7.71 -20.50 -41.27
CA THR A 912 -7.62 -19.98 -42.64
C THR A 912 -7.51 -21.06 -43.73
N MET A 913 -6.82 -22.18 -43.49
CA MET A 913 -6.60 -23.23 -44.50
C MET A 913 -7.84 -24.11 -44.76
N PRO A 914 -8.50 -24.67 -43.74
CA PRO A 914 -9.79 -25.37 -43.93
C PRO A 914 -10.88 -24.49 -44.52
N ASN A 915 -10.90 -23.20 -44.16
CA ASN A 915 -11.83 -22.24 -44.75
C ASN A 915 -11.54 -22.00 -46.23
N ALA A 916 -10.28 -22.00 -46.65
CA ALA A 916 -9.91 -21.90 -48.06
C ALA A 916 -10.34 -23.16 -48.85
N ILE A 917 -10.19 -24.35 -48.27
CA ILE A 917 -10.67 -25.62 -48.86
C ILE A 917 -12.21 -25.60 -48.99
N LEU A 918 -12.90 -25.12 -47.96
CA LEU A 918 -14.36 -24.97 -47.96
C LEU A 918 -14.84 -23.96 -49.00
N ALA A 919 -14.15 -22.83 -49.12
CA ALA A 919 -14.44 -21.81 -50.13
C ALA A 919 -14.25 -22.35 -51.57
N ALA A 920 -13.32 -23.29 -51.78
CA ALA A 920 -13.13 -23.99 -53.05
C ALA A 920 -14.23 -25.02 -53.38
N GLY A 921 -15.22 -25.18 -52.50
CA GLY A 921 -16.31 -26.16 -52.65
C GLY A 921 -15.93 -27.58 -52.23
N PHE A 922 -14.88 -27.77 -51.41
CA PHE A 922 -14.50 -29.08 -50.87
C PHE A 922 -14.65 -29.11 -49.36
N LYS A 923 -15.02 -30.26 -48.80
CA LYS A 923 -14.98 -30.51 -47.35
C LYS A 923 -13.91 -31.54 -47.01
N VAL A 924 -13.28 -31.35 -45.84
CA VAL A 924 -12.40 -32.36 -45.25
C VAL A 924 -13.26 -33.50 -44.72
N VAL A 925 -13.05 -34.71 -45.23
CA VAL A 925 -13.76 -35.93 -44.82
C VAL A 925 -13.02 -36.64 -43.71
N SER A 926 -11.70 -36.75 -43.84
CA SER A 926 -10.83 -37.36 -42.82
C SER A 926 -9.40 -36.86 -42.95
N VAL A 927 -8.69 -36.83 -41.83
CA VAL A 927 -7.27 -36.50 -41.72
C VAL A 927 -6.59 -37.68 -41.04
N ASP A 928 -5.52 -38.20 -41.64
CA ASP A 928 -4.64 -39.19 -41.02
C ASP A 928 -3.29 -38.53 -40.72
N LEU A 929 -3.06 -38.21 -39.45
CA LEU A 929 -1.82 -37.59 -38.97
C LEU A 929 -0.64 -38.57 -38.92
N HIS A 930 -0.88 -39.88 -38.99
CA HIS A 930 0.19 -40.87 -38.99
C HIS A 930 0.77 -41.07 -40.39
N SER A 931 -0.07 -41.02 -41.41
CA SER A 931 0.33 -41.04 -42.82
C SER A 931 0.49 -39.66 -43.45
N ASN A 932 0.18 -38.57 -42.72
CA ASN A 932 0.16 -37.19 -43.19
C ASN A 932 -0.69 -37.02 -44.46
N THR A 933 -1.91 -37.55 -44.45
CA THR A 933 -2.83 -37.48 -45.59
C THR A 933 -4.18 -36.85 -45.24
N LEU A 934 -4.76 -36.16 -46.23
CA LEU A 934 -6.02 -35.42 -46.14
C LEU A 934 -6.97 -35.88 -47.24
N LEU A 935 -8.13 -36.40 -46.86
CA LEU A 935 -9.20 -36.77 -47.80
C LEU A 935 -10.21 -35.62 -47.93
N LEU A 936 -10.36 -35.13 -49.16
CA LEU A 936 -11.27 -34.04 -49.54
C LEU A 936 -12.39 -34.57 -50.42
N ARG A 937 -13.61 -34.10 -50.21
CA ARG A 937 -14.77 -34.40 -51.07
C ARG A 937 -15.46 -33.11 -51.50
N LYS A 938 -15.77 -33.01 -52.79
CA LYS A 938 -16.50 -31.87 -53.35
C LYS A 938 -17.93 -31.84 -52.76
N GLN A 939 -18.38 -30.67 -52.32
CA GLN A 939 -19.73 -30.46 -51.78
C GLN A 939 -20.79 -30.47 -52.87
#